data_AF-A0A7G2IYN7-F1
#
_entry.id   AF-A0A7G2IYN7-F1
#
_cell.length_a   1.000
_cell.length_b   1.000
_cell.length_c   1.000
_cell.angle_alpha   90.00
_cell.angle_beta   90.00
_cell.angle_gamma   90.00
#
_symmetry.space_group_name_H-M   'P 1'
#
loop_
_entity.id
_entity.type
_entity.pdbx_description
1 polymer ?
#
loop_
_entity_poly.entity_id
_entity_poly.type
_entity_poly.pdbx_seq_one_letter_code
_entity_poly.pdbx_strand_id
1 'polypeptide(L)'
;MAAYGQHELILSATSLEGKRAAVNFLLFGDANNSPPADAMDFFNSTGAWATKETGLNMVDFWIGGLAERKNEFGGMLGSTFNFVFETQMEMLQDGDRFYYLSRVQGLNLLNELEANSFSALVMRNSDLGDEGSSHLPANLFQTPDHIFEVNRVLQTEIDPKWGNPLKDLLSPLLVRRDPGVDVDGDSFADGGYLKYTGDGHVVLGGTAGNDTLIGGKGIDSLWGDGGDDRLDGGDEADVVHGGDGDDIITDTGTPVGDADFLHGDAGHDVIFSGNGNDLVFGGSGSDFVVVGEDAQEVFSGQDNDFALGGSGGDFLMGNEGDDWLEGGDGFDTLAGDNSELFFNSTIIGHDVLNGQGNDTDYDGEAGDDIMVQGAGIQRNNGMAGFDWAIHKGDPNGANSDLGIPIFVNQQEFILRDRFDLVEGLSGWKHDDILTGTEQPIGTAPVQGVPLSNNLTQEGADRINGLQAILGVERSTNPDAVLLNPDDGSDILLGGGGSDRIMGKAGNDIIDGDAWLNVRIAVTGMAGLTSAEGMAELKSYMLAGTLKPNQLSIVREILHEGNGTETDVAVYRDVSSNYVFTRMADGSLRVDHATPDATLNLSDGIDRLLNIEKLEFGDGKQLWVTGQQATGDLTISNPNPSVGDLLRVNVANLLDGNGLAADVVITMTWQAFVNGQWRDQATGVEFRVPGAIQGAPLRVVASFNDRMGDAETLVSAQTQAILPRNQATTGVPVINDLTPTESLTLTAVVSGIADADGLSGGNFTYQWRMSSPTGFVNINGATSATYTPGQAMVGRTLQVVVTVVDDEGNPPVVLTSTTTQPVGDLIVGTNGANTLVGTAWSDILRGEGGNDTLLGGAGDDLLIGGAGNDNLSGQAGQDILQGDAGNDTLDGGLGADSMTGGAGDDTYIVDDFGDVVIEGVNGGTDVVRTSLSSYDLTDNVEELVFTGNGSFIGTGNAIANTITGGSGNDYLFGMGGNDQLFGGIGNDFLDGGDGVDNLQGGVGNDVMIGGAGADTLSGGSGDDILNGQEGNDILDGGTGSDIFAFGANFGQDRITGFDSNPNGGQDFLDLVLLGINAGNFASNVSITGNNGNTIVTIGTDTITLVGVNSTTVNIGDFYLEMPTTLASNNGNSSLIV
;
A
#
# COMPACT_ATOMS: atom_id res chain seq x y z
N MET A 1 -33.91 20.10 -32.76
CA MET A 1 -34.37 21.22 -33.61
C MET A 1 -35.89 21.25 -33.78
N ALA A 2 -36.51 22.30 -33.23
CA ALA A 2 -37.93 22.58 -33.43
C ALA A 2 -38.20 23.06 -34.87
N ALA A 3 -39.33 22.68 -35.48
CA ALA A 3 -39.71 23.03 -36.85
C ALA A 3 -40.23 24.48 -36.98
N TYR A 4 -39.51 25.45 -36.40
CA TYR A 4 -39.86 26.87 -36.46
C TYR A 4 -38.83 27.60 -37.30
N GLY A 5 -39.33 28.18 -38.39
CA GLY A 5 -38.56 28.97 -39.33
C GLY A 5 -39.29 29.07 -40.66
N GLN A 6 -39.11 30.19 -41.36
CA GLN A 6 -39.85 30.50 -42.59
C GLN A 6 -39.19 29.94 -43.86
N HIS A 7 -38.39 28.87 -43.75
CA HIS A 7 -37.81 28.24 -44.93
C HIS A 7 -38.91 27.68 -45.83
N GLU A 8 -38.83 27.95 -47.14
CA GLU A 8 -39.91 27.61 -48.08
C GLU A 8 -40.25 26.12 -48.09
N LEU A 9 -39.24 25.24 -47.93
CA LEU A 9 -39.43 23.80 -47.80
C LEU A 9 -40.28 23.42 -46.58
N ILE A 10 -40.10 24.10 -45.45
CA ILE A 10 -40.88 23.87 -44.22
C ILE A 10 -42.29 24.46 -44.37
N LEU A 11 -42.42 25.67 -44.92
CA LEU A 11 -43.70 26.32 -45.15
C LEU A 11 -44.58 25.59 -46.16
N SER A 12 -43.96 24.91 -47.13
CA SER A 12 -44.66 24.13 -48.16
C SER A 12 -45.26 22.82 -47.64
N ALA A 13 -44.80 22.33 -46.48
CA ALA A 13 -45.31 21.11 -45.88
C ALA A 13 -46.60 21.35 -45.08
N THR A 14 -47.65 20.60 -45.44
CA THR A 14 -49.00 20.76 -44.86
C THR A 14 -49.29 19.84 -43.67
N SER A 15 -48.41 18.87 -43.39
CA SER A 15 -48.49 18.00 -42.23
C SER A 15 -47.27 18.17 -41.33
N LEU A 16 -47.42 17.79 -40.07
CA LEU A 16 -46.34 17.85 -39.09
C LEU A 16 -45.16 16.96 -39.50
N GLU A 17 -45.42 15.72 -39.95
CA GLU A 17 -44.38 14.83 -40.48
C GLU A 17 -43.71 15.38 -41.74
N GLY A 18 -44.45 16.06 -42.61
CA GLY A 18 -43.88 16.71 -43.79
C GLY A 18 -42.92 17.84 -43.43
N LYS A 19 -43.24 18.61 -42.38
CA LYS A 19 -42.37 19.66 -41.86
C LYS A 19 -41.09 19.07 -41.24
N ARG A 20 -41.22 17.97 -40.47
CA ARG A 20 -40.08 17.23 -39.92
C ARG A 20 -39.15 16.69 -41.02
N ALA A 21 -39.72 16.10 -42.07
CA ALA A 21 -38.97 15.63 -43.22
C ALA A 21 -38.23 16.76 -43.96
N ALA A 22 -38.86 17.94 -44.09
CA ALA A 22 -38.24 19.11 -44.72
C ALA A 22 -37.05 19.65 -43.91
N VAL A 23 -37.14 19.66 -42.58
CA VAL A 23 -36.02 20.05 -41.69
C VAL A 23 -34.88 19.03 -41.78
N ASN A 24 -35.18 17.73 -41.74
CA ASN A 24 -34.16 16.69 -41.90
C ASN A 24 -33.43 16.81 -43.24
N PHE A 25 -34.17 17.09 -44.31
CA PHE A 25 -33.59 17.32 -45.62
C PHE A 25 -32.69 18.57 -45.66
N LEU A 26 -33.02 19.62 -44.91
CA LEU A 26 -32.19 20.83 -44.80
C LEU A 26 -30.87 20.57 -44.06
N LEU A 27 -30.82 19.69 -43.05
CA LEU A 27 -29.58 19.36 -42.36
C LEU A 27 -28.71 18.36 -43.13
N PHE A 28 -29.32 17.28 -43.59
CA PHE A 28 -28.58 16.08 -44.01
C PHE A 28 -28.72 15.78 -45.50
N GLY A 29 -29.63 16.47 -46.18
CA GLY A 29 -30.07 16.10 -47.51
C GLY A 29 -30.89 14.81 -47.46
N ASP A 30 -30.94 14.12 -48.59
CA ASP A 30 -31.43 12.76 -48.68
C ASP A 30 -30.43 11.90 -49.48
N ALA A 31 -30.74 10.61 -49.64
CA ALA A 31 -29.88 9.67 -50.35
C ALA A 31 -29.55 10.07 -51.81
N ASN A 32 -30.26 11.03 -52.40
CA ASN A 32 -30.09 11.44 -53.79
C ASN A 32 -29.76 12.93 -53.98
N ASN A 33 -29.92 13.76 -52.94
CA ASN A 33 -29.74 15.22 -53.03
C ASN A 33 -29.10 15.75 -51.76
N SER A 34 -28.04 16.56 -51.90
CA SER A 34 -27.47 17.34 -50.80
C SER A 34 -28.44 18.43 -50.32
N PRO A 35 -28.26 18.95 -49.09
CA PRO A 35 -28.98 20.12 -48.61
C PRO A 35 -28.95 21.30 -49.61
N PRO A 36 -30.00 22.14 -49.63
CA PRO A 36 -29.97 23.43 -50.32
C PRO A 36 -28.77 24.28 -49.88
N ALA A 37 -28.19 25.04 -50.82
CA ALA A 37 -26.99 25.83 -50.54
C ALA A 37 -27.20 26.92 -49.48
N ASP A 38 -28.44 27.37 -49.28
CA ASP A 38 -28.84 28.35 -48.28
C ASP A 38 -29.28 27.73 -46.95
N ALA A 39 -29.16 26.41 -46.78
CA ALA A 39 -29.58 25.72 -45.56
C ALA A 39 -28.80 26.18 -44.33
N MET A 40 -27.47 26.30 -44.43
CA MET A 40 -26.66 26.80 -43.32
C MET A 40 -26.83 28.31 -43.10
N ASP A 41 -27.03 29.08 -44.17
CA ASP A 41 -27.38 30.51 -44.04
C ASP A 41 -28.72 30.69 -43.32
N PHE A 42 -29.68 29.77 -43.54
CA PHE A 42 -30.97 29.76 -42.86
C PHE A 42 -30.86 29.41 -41.37
N PHE A 43 -30.07 28.39 -41.00
CA PHE A 43 -29.87 28.00 -39.61
C PHE A 43 -29.07 29.03 -38.81
N ASN A 44 -28.06 29.63 -39.43
CA ASN A 44 -27.17 30.58 -38.75
C ASN A 44 -27.65 32.04 -38.87
N SER A 45 -28.80 32.28 -39.49
CA SER A 45 -29.33 33.62 -39.77
C SER A 45 -28.30 34.52 -40.47
N THR A 46 -27.57 33.99 -41.45
CA THR A 46 -26.57 34.73 -42.21
C THR A 46 -27.01 34.94 -43.67
N GLY A 47 -26.22 35.68 -44.45
CA GLY A 47 -26.49 35.89 -45.88
C GLY A 47 -27.87 36.52 -46.15
N ALA A 48 -28.69 35.84 -46.97
CA ALA A 48 -30.03 36.31 -47.34
C ALA A 48 -31.08 36.18 -46.21
N TRP A 49 -30.71 35.54 -45.09
CA TRP A 49 -31.55 35.31 -43.93
C TRP A 49 -31.22 36.23 -42.74
N ALA A 50 -30.15 37.04 -42.82
CA ALA A 50 -29.69 37.95 -41.76
C ALA A 50 -30.68 39.07 -41.33
N THR A 51 -31.82 39.19 -42.00
CA THR A 51 -32.89 40.15 -41.65
C THR A 51 -34.26 39.49 -41.55
N LYS A 52 -34.28 38.15 -41.44
CA LYS A 52 -35.49 37.35 -41.37
C LYS A 52 -35.46 36.50 -40.11
N GLU A 53 -36.61 36.39 -39.45
CA GLU A 53 -36.75 35.50 -38.30
C GLU A 53 -36.79 34.04 -38.78
N THR A 54 -35.74 33.27 -38.50
CA THR A 54 -35.56 31.89 -39.01
C THR A 54 -35.66 30.81 -37.93
N GLY A 55 -35.89 31.15 -36.66
CA GLY A 55 -35.88 30.18 -35.56
C GLY A 55 -36.58 30.62 -34.28
N LEU A 56 -35.91 30.37 -33.16
CA LEU A 56 -36.37 30.61 -31.78
C LEU A 56 -36.62 32.08 -31.45
N ASN A 57 -36.05 32.99 -32.22
CA ASN A 57 -36.29 34.44 -32.23
C ASN A 57 -37.76 34.84 -32.49
N MET A 58 -38.63 33.92 -32.97
CA MET A 58 -40.08 34.13 -33.02
C MET A 58 -40.84 33.66 -31.76
N VAL A 59 -40.16 33.04 -30.80
CA VAL A 59 -40.76 32.57 -29.54
C VAL A 59 -40.60 33.68 -28.50
N ASP A 60 -41.68 34.41 -28.28
CA ASP A 60 -41.75 35.50 -27.30
C ASP A 60 -41.98 34.90 -25.91
N PHE A 61 -40.91 34.72 -25.12
CA PHE A 61 -41.00 34.29 -23.73
C PHE A 61 -41.37 35.50 -22.87
N TRP A 62 -42.67 35.67 -22.64
CA TRP A 62 -43.14 36.74 -21.76
C TRP A 62 -42.94 36.34 -20.28
N ILE A 63 -41.74 36.56 -19.76
CA ILE A 63 -41.35 36.30 -18.34
C ILE A 63 -41.62 37.55 -17.46
N GLY A 64 -42.37 38.53 -17.95
CA GLY A 64 -42.48 39.86 -17.34
C GLY A 64 -43.46 40.02 -16.17
N GLY A 65 -43.88 38.98 -15.42
CA GLY A 65 -44.93 39.23 -14.42
C GLY A 65 -45.35 38.18 -13.41
N LEU A 66 -44.49 37.24 -12.98
CA LEU A 66 -44.89 36.23 -11.98
C LEU A 66 -43.92 36.11 -10.79
N ALA A 67 -43.50 37.25 -10.22
CA ALA A 67 -42.85 37.27 -8.91
C ALA A 67 -43.90 37.07 -7.79
N GLU A 68 -43.73 36.04 -6.97
CA GLU A 68 -44.43 35.92 -5.68
C GLU A 68 -43.42 35.94 -4.52
N ARG A 69 -43.90 36.48 -3.39
CA ARG A 69 -43.23 36.74 -2.10
C ARG A 69 -42.18 35.68 -1.68
N LYS A 70 -41.09 36.16 -1.02
CA LYS A 70 -40.06 35.38 -0.29
C LYS A 70 -40.60 34.04 0.24
N ASN A 71 -39.99 32.93 -0.22
CA ASN A 71 -40.17 31.62 0.39
C ASN A 71 -39.35 31.56 1.71
N GLU A 72 -39.54 30.49 2.49
CA GLU A 72 -38.90 30.30 3.80
C GLU A 72 -37.48 29.69 3.68
N PHE A 73 -36.98 29.47 2.46
CA PHE A 73 -35.75 28.77 2.08
C PHE A 73 -34.89 29.58 1.07
N GLY A 74 -34.96 30.92 1.11
CA GLY A 74 -34.10 31.78 0.27
C GLY A 74 -34.46 31.91 -1.22
N GLY A 75 -34.99 30.88 -1.89
CA GLY A 75 -35.23 30.91 -3.34
C GLY A 75 -36.29 31.93 -3.82
N MET A 76 -35.93 32.76 -4.82
CA MET A 76 -36.82 33.75 -5.47
C MET A 76 -37.45 33.29 -6.79
N LEU A 77 -37.68 31.98 -6.97
CA LEU A 77 -38.60 31.46 -8.00
C LEU A 77 -39.87 30.96 -7.30
N GLY A 78 -40.94 31.76 -7.36
CA GLY A 78 -42.21 31.38 -6.72
C GLY A 78 -42.81 30.11 -7.33
N SER A 79 -43.56 29.33 -6.56
CA SER A 79 -44.25 28.10 -7.04
C SER A 79 -45.11 28.31 -8.30
N THR A 80 -45.56 29.55 -8.56
CA THR A 80 -46.29 29.93 -9.76
C THR A 80 -45.38 30.12 -10.98
N PHE A 81 -44.14 30.59 -10.81
CA PHE A 81 -43.13 30.60 -11.87
C PHE A 81 -42.76 29.17 -12.24
N ASN A 82 -42.37 28.33 -11.27
CA ASN A 82 -42.08 26.92 -11.54
C ASN A 82 -43.28 26.25 -12.20
N PHE A 83 -44.49 26.40 -11.67
CA PHE A 83 -45.67 25.82 -12.33
C PHE A 83 -45.89 26.36 -13.75
N VAL A 84 -45.71 27.65 -14.05
CA VAL A 84 -45.95 28.19 -15.40
C VAL A 84 -44.80 27.85 -16.36
N PHE A 85 -43.56 27.90 -15.91
CA PHE A 85 -42.38 27.50 -16.68
C PHE A 85 -42.43 25.99 -16.95
N GLU A 86 -42.61 25.18 -15.91
CA GLU A 86 -42.81 23.72 -15.98
C GLU A 86 -44.05 23.39 -16.83
N THR A 87 -45.21 24.03 -16.63
CA THR A 87 -46.39 23.81 -17.51
C THR A 87 -46.13 24.27 -18.94
N GLN A 88 -45.35 25.31 -19.19
CA GLN A 88 -45.00 25.73 -20.56
C GLN A 88 -44.00 24.77 -21.20
N MET A 89 -43.03 24.27 -20.44
CA MET A 89 -42.08 23.23 -20.86
C MET A 89 -42.78 21.89 -21.07
N GLU A 90 -43.70 21.49 -20.18
CA GLU A 90 -44.59 20.34 -20.31
C GLU A 90 -45.57 20.53 -21.47
N MET A 91 -46.14 21.72 -21.72
CA MET A 91 -46.97 21.97 -22.90
C MET A 91 -46.16 21.94 -24.21
N LEU A 92 -44.87 22.28 -24.16
CA LEU A 92 -43.94 22.12 -25.29
C LEU A 92 -43.52 20.65 -25.47
N GLN A 93 -43.43 19.87 -24.39
CA GLN A 93 -43.26 18.40 -24.38
C GLN A 93 -44.52 17.68 -24.90
N ASP A 94 -45.69 17.90 -24.30
CA ASP A 94 -47.01 17.36 -24.67
C ASP A 94 -47.46 17.79 -26.07
N GLY A 95 -47.01 18.97 -26.51
CA GLY A 95 -47.19 19.49 -27.86
C GLY A 95 -46.25 18.87 -28.91
N ASP A 96 -45.39 17.94 -28.51
CA ASP A 96 -44.50 17.16 -29.39
C ASP A 96 -43.47 18.06 -30.12
N ARG A 97 -42.94 19.08 -29.42
CA ARG A 97 -42.06 20.15 -29.94
C ARG A 97 -40.63 20.16 -29.37
N PHE A 98 -40.36 19.46 -28.26
CA PHE A 98 -39.02 19.19 -27.73
C PHE A 98 -38.70 17.69 -27.90
N TYR A 99 -38.11 17.30 -29.02
CA TYR A 99 -37.83 15.89 -29.36
C TYR A 99 -36.47 15.36 -28.87
N TYR A 100 -35.88 15.99 -27.86
CA TYR A 100 -34.43 15.89 -27.68
C TYR A 100 -33.98 15.79 -26.22
N LEU A 101 -34.79 15.28 -25.29
CA LEU A 101 -34.28 14.99 -23.94
C LEU A 101 -33.03 14.10 -24.03
N SER A 102 -33.03 13.03 -24.85
CA SER A 102 -31.83 12.21 -25.07
C SER A 102 -30.73 12.84 -25.96
N ARG A 103 -30.84 14.12 -26.33
CA ARG A 103 -29.77 14.86 -27.04
C ARG A 103 -29.41 16.20 -26.39
N VAL A 104 -30.15 16.60 -25.35
CA VAL A 104 -29.73 17.63 -24.38
C VAL A 104 -29.32 16.99 -23.06
N GLN A 105 -29.58 15.69 -22.85
CA GLN A 105 -28.77 14.85 -21.97
C GLN A 105 -27.34 14.88 -22.50
N GLY A 106 -26.41 15.28 -21.64
CA GLY A 106 -25.01 15.59 -21.98
C GLY A 106 -24.77 16.91 -22.66
N LEU A 107 -25.80 17.73 -22.87
CA LEU A 107 -25.56 19.15 -23.06
C LEU A 107 -25.74 19.78 -21.69
N ASN A 108 -24.71 20.53 -21.29
CA ASN A 108 -24.58 21.37 -20.10
C ASN A 108 -25.72 22.41 -19.93
N LEU A 109 -26.91 22.25 -20.55
CA LEU A 109 -27.99 23.23 -20.49
C LEU A 109 -28.54 23.43 -19.06
N LEU A 110 -28.47 22.42 -18.19
CA LEU A 110 -28.87 22.57 -16.80
C LEU A 110 -27.79 23.34 -16.02
N ASN A 111 -26.52 22.94 -16.08
CA ASN A 111 -25.45 23.66 -15.37
C ASN A 111 -25.25 25.06 -15.96
N GLU A 112 -25.35 25.26 -17.27
CA GLU A 112 -25.41 26.59 -17.92
C GLU A 112 -26.62 27.42 -17.48
N LEU A 113 -27.77 26.81 -17.14
CA LEU A 113 -28.92 27.54 -16.59
C LEU A 113 -28.75 27.84 -15.10
N GLU A 114 -28.08 26.96 -14.36
CA GLU A 114 -27.80 27.09 -12.93
C GLU A 114 -26.70 28.13 -12.66
N ALA A 115 -25.69 28.19 -13.53
CA ALA A 115 -24.62 29.19 -13.55
C ALA A 115 -25.11 30.60 -13.94
N ASN A 116 -26.33 30.75 -14.46
CA ASN A 116 -26.82 32.04 -14.93
C ASN A 116 -27.89 32.61 -13.98
N SER A 117 -27.56 33.69 -13.27
CA SER A 117 -28.57 34.44 -12.51
C SER A 117 -29.63 35.07 -13.44
N PHE A 118 -30.88 35.23 -12.96
CA PHE A 118 -31.91 35.89 -13.77
C PHE A 118 -31.52 37.32 -14.16
N SER A 119 -30.75 37.99 -13.31
CA SER A 119 -30.17 39.31 -13.60
C SER A 119 -29.13 39.25 -14.71
N ALA A 120 -28.21 38.29 -14.69
CA ALA A 120 -27.25 38.05 -15.78
C ALA A 120 -28.00 37.88 -17.12
N LEU A 121 -29.04 37.03 -17.12
CA LEU A 121 -29.87 36.79 -18.31
C LEU A 121 -30.55 38.06 -18.81
N VAL A 122 -31.06 38.92 -17.92
CA VAL A 122 -31.69 40.19 -18.32
C VAL A 122 -30.66 41.16 -18.88
N MET A 123 -29.49 41.30 -18.23
CA MET A 123 -28.43 42.19 -18.70
C MET A 123 -27.91 41.76 -20.08
N ARG A 124 -27.64 40.47 -20.29
CA ARG A 124 -27.19 39.92 -21.58
C ARG A 124 -28.20 40.10 -22.73
N ASN A 125 -29.49 40.17 -22.42
CA ASN A 125 -30.57 40.24 -23.43
C ASN A 125 -31.27 41.60 -23.51
N SER A 126 -30.76 42.63 -22.85
CA SER A 126 -31.30 43.99 -22.88
C SER A 126 -30.20 45.03 -22.97
N ASP A 127 -30.56 46.30 -23.14
CA ASP A 127 -29.61 47.43 -23.10
C ASP A 127 -29.10 47.72 -21.67
N LEU A 128 -29.54 46.96 -20.67
CA LEU A 128 -29.09 47.08 -19.29
C LEU A 128 -27.72 46.45 -19.03
N GLY A 129 -27.24 45.56 -19.89
CA GLY A 129 -25.88 45.00 -19.83
C GLY A 129 -24.87 45.67 -20.77
N ASP A 130 -25.25 46.75 -21.46
CA ASP A 130 -24.32 47.47 -22.36
C ASP A 130 -23.28 48.27 -21.56
N GLU A 131 -22.08 48.42 -22.12
CA GLU A 131 -20.99 49.29 -21.62
C GLU A 131 -21.50 50.73 -21.40
N GLY A 132 -21.87 51.06 -20.16
CA GLY A 132 -22.46 52.35 -19.80
C GLY A 132 -23.88 52.30 -19.21
N SER A 133 -24.42 51.11 -18.97
CA SER A 133 -25.57 50.88 -18.09
C SER A 133 -25.11 50.51 -16.68
N SER A 134 -25.97 50.72 -15.68
CA SER A 134 -25.66 50.35 -14.29
C SER A 134 -26.06 48.90 -14.03
N HIS A 135 -25.25 48.21 -13.24
CA HIS A 135 -25.42 46.80 -12.91
C HIS A 135 -26.71 46.53 -12.13
N LEU A 136 -27.26 45.33 -12.33
CA LEU A 136 -28.46 44.86 -11.66
C LEU A 136 -28.07 44.03 -10.41
N PRO A 137 -28.88 44.06 -9.33
CA PRO A 137 -28.69 43.14 -8.21
C PRO A 137 -28.94 41.71 -8.67
N ALA A 138 -28.15 40.73 -8.23
CA ALA A 138 -28.30 39.33 -8.61
C ALA A 138 -29.72 38.81 -8.32
N ASN A 139 -30.29 39.25 -7.18
CA ASN A 139 -31.71 39.13 -6.89
C ASN A 139 -32.51 40.27 -7.55
N LEU A 140 -32.82 40.16 -8.85
CA LEU A 140 -33.43 41.24 -9.66
C LEU A 140 -34.65 41.93 -9.02
N PHE A 141 -35.46 41.18 -8.29
CA PHE A 141 -36.69 41.67 -7.66
C PHE A 141 -36.51 42.17 -6.22
N GLN A 142 -35.31 42.01 -5.65
CA GLN A 142 -34.92 42.64 -4.40
C GLN A 142 -34.41 44.05 -4.68
N THR A 143 -34.82 45.02 -3.85
CA THR A 143 -34.26 46.37 -3.93
C THR A 143 -32.97 46.39 -3.12
N PRO A 144 -31.79 46.63 -3.72
CA PRO A 144 -30.55 46.78 -2.97
C PRO A 144 -30.60 48.09 -2.18
N ASP A 145 -29.86 48.14 -1.07
CA ASP A 145 -29.67 49.36 -0.28
C ASP A 145 -28.92 50.42 -1.08
N HIS A 146 -27.90 50.00 -1.84
CA HIS A 146 -27.13 50.86 -2.72
C HIS A 146 -26.59 50.11 -3.95
N ILE A 147 -26.39 50.86 -5.04
CA ILE A 147 -25.64 50.39 -6.23
C ILE A 147 -24.40 51.26 -6.33
N PHE A 148 -23.23 50.64 -6.31
CA PHE A 148 -21.93 51.28 -6.37
C PHE A 148 -21.19 50.82 -7.63
N GLU A 149 -20.75 51.78 -8.43
CA GLU A 149 -20.11 51.50 -9.73
C GLU A 149 -18.71 52.09 -9.72
N VAL A 150 -17.67 51.32 -10.04
CA VAL A 150 -16.29 51.85 -10.22
C VAL A 150 -16.35 53.07 -11.14
N ASN A 151 -17.08 52.96 -12.25
CA ASN A 151 -17.45 54.10 -13.09
C ASN A 151 -18.56 54.96 -12.47
N ARG A 152 -18.13 56.01 -11.76
CA ARG A 152 -19.03 56.95 -11.07
C ARG A 152 -20.07 57.66 -11.97
N VAL A 153 -19.90 57.67 -13.29
CA VAL A 153 -20.89 58.25 -14.21
C VAL A 153 -22.19 57.43 -14.22
N LEU A 154 -22.09 56.14 -13.94
CA LEU A 154 -23.19 55.18 -13.97
C LEU A 154 -23.98 55.18 -12.65
N GLN A 155 -23.29 55.42 -11.53
CA GLN A 155 -23.90 55.51 -10.22
C GLN A 155 -24.85 56.72 -10.11
N THR A 156 -26.07 56.48 -9.62
CA THR A 156 -27.10 57.51 -9.47
C THR A 156 -27.14 58.18 -8.09
N GLU A 157 -26.50 57.57 -7.08
CA GLU A 157 -26.51 58.01 -5.68
C GLU A 157 -25.15 58.60 -5.22
N ILE A 158 -25.14 59.34 -4.10
CA ILE A 158 -23.90 59.86 -3.49
C ILE A 158 -23.36 58.83 -2.51
N ASP A 159 -22.04 58.59 -2.52
CA ASP A 159 -21.36 57.69 -1.59
C ASP A 159 -21.80 57.93 -0.12
N PRO A 160 -22.33 56.90 0.56
CA PRO A 160 -22.85 57.04 1.91
C PRO A 160 -21.74 57.16 2.95
N LYS A 161 -22.11 57.57 4.16
CA LYS A 161 -21.22 57.68 5.34
C LYS A 161 -21.90 57.10 6.55
N TRP A 162 -21.14 56.67 7.56
CA TRP A 162 -21.67 56.25 8.85
C TRP A 162 -22.39 57.39 9.59
N GLY A 163 -22.11 58.64 9.23
CA GLY A 163 -22.64 59.82 9.93
C GLY A 163 -21.93 60.11 11.25
N ASN A 164 -20.85 59.39 11.54
CA ASN A 164 -19.97 59.60 12.69
C ASN A 164 -18.56 59.98 12.21
N PRO A 165 -18.10 61.23 12.45
CA PRO A 165 -16.82 61.70 11.93
C PRO A 165 -15.58 60.91 12.35
N LEU A 166 -15.62 60.20 13.48
CA LEU A 166 -14.50 59.35 13.92
C LEU A 166 -14.55 57.98 13.24
N LYS A 167 -15.74 57.37 13.12
CA LYS A 167 -15.92 56.09 12.41
C LYS A 167 -15.61 56.27 10.92
N ASP A 168 -16.14 57.33 10.31
CA ASP A 168 -15.88 57.71 8.91
C ASP A 168 -14.38 57.96 8.62
N LEU A 169 -13.58 58.30 9.63
CA LEU A 169 -12.14 58.52 9.48
C LEU A 169 -11.33 57.23 9.65
N LEU A 170 -11.75 56.32 10.52
CA LEU A 170 -11.01 55.10 10.88
C LEU A 170 -11.41 53.89 10.02
N SER A 171 -12.68 53.81 9.63
CA SER A 171 -13.26 52.73 8.82
C SER A 171 -14.40 53.36 7.99
N PRO A 172 -14.09 53.97 6.83
CA PRO A 172 -15.09 54.55 5.95
C PRO A 172 -16.11 53.48 5.50
N LEU A 173 -17.39 53.86 5.38
CA LEU A 173 -18.46 52.95 4.96
C LEU A 173 -18.25 52.40 3.55
N LEU A 174 -17.79 53.27 2.64
CA LEU A 174 -17.39 52.93 1.28
C LEU A 174 -15.98 53.50 1.05
N VAL A 175 -15.07 52.65 0.55
CA VAL A 175 -13.77 53.07 0.04
C VAL A 175 -13.80 52.91 -1.48
N ARG A 176 -13.42 53.98 -2.18
CA ARG A 176 -13.44 54.03 -3.65
C ARG A 176 -12.16 54.62 -4.19
N ARG A 177 -11.63 54.02 -5.26
CA ARG A 177 -10.59 54.58 -6.13
C ARG A 177 -11.04 54.41 -7.59
N ASP A 178 -11.02 55.50 -8.35
CA ASP A 178 -11.28 55.43 -9.78
C ASP A 178 -10.08 54.75 -10.49
N PRO A 179 -10.30 54.02 -11.60
CA PRO A 179 -9.25 53.38 -12.36
C PRO A 179 -8.26 54.41 -12.94
N GLY A 180 -7.03 53.93 -13.15
CA GLY A 180 -5.83 54.69 -13.46
C GLY A 180 -5.44 54.66 -14.94
N VAL A 181 -4.19 54.29 -15.20
CA VAL A 181 -3.70 54.09 -16.58
C VAL A 181 -3.72 52.60 -16.88
N ASP A 182 -4.00 52.26 -18.13
CA ASP A 182 -3.71 50.96 -18.73
C ASP A 182 -2.25 50.52 -18.45
N VAL A 183 -2.09 49.40 -17.76
CA VAL A 183 -0.84 48.79 -17.30
C VAL A 183 -0.47 47.56 -18.15
N ASP A 184 -1.44 46.79 -18.62
CA ASP A 184 -1.23 45.52 -19.35
C ASP A 184 -1.36 45.64 -20.89
N GLY A 185 -1.86 46.76 -21.39
CA GLY A 185 -1.98 47.11 -22.80
C GLY A 185 -3.27 46.64 -23.47
N ASP A 186 -4.29 46.29 -22.70
CA ASP A 186 -5.61 45.84 -23.16
C ASP A 186 -6.50 46.98 -23.71
N SER A 187 -6.08 48.24 -23.55
CA SER A 187 -6.80 49.48 -23.89
C SER A 187 -7.88 49.93 -22.91
N PHE A 188 -8.02 49.28 -21.77
CA PHE A 188 -8.88 49.66 -20.66
C PHE A 188 -8.05 50.25 -19.50
N ALA A 189 -8.70 50.80 -18.48
CA ALA A 189 -8.01 51.54 -17.42
C ALA A 189 -7.99 50.73 -16.13
N ASP A 190 -6.80 50.50 -15.56
CA ASP A 190 -6.64 49.57 -14.44
C ASP A 190 -6.67 50.19 -13.05
N GLY A 191 -6.96 49.35 -12.07
CA GLY A 191 -6.79 49.62 -10.65
C GLY A 191 -7.96 50.37 -10.05
N GLY A 192 -9.17 50.20 -10.58
CA GLY A 192 -10.36 50.58 -9.83
C GLY A 192 -10.44 49.78 -8.53
N TYR A 193 -11.08 50.37 -7.54
CA TYR A 193 -11.20 49.77 -6.23
C TYR A 193 -12.52 50.17 -5.60
N LEU A 194 -13.30 49.18 -5.18
CA LEU A 194 -14.52 49.32 -4.40
C LEU A 194 -14.47 48.41 -3.18
N LYS A 195 -14.69 48.99 -2.00
CA LYS A 195 -14.89 48.22 -0.78
C LYS A 195 -16.04 48.78 0.04
N TYR A 196 -17.05 47.95 0.28
CA TYR A 196 -18.14 48.22 1.21
C TYR A 196 -17.83 47.60 2.58
N THR A 197 -18.34 48.20 3.66
CA THR A 197 -18.11 47.71 5.04
C THR A 197 -19.37 47.82 5.91
N GLY A 198 -20.52 48.02 5.26
CA GLY A 198 -21.82 48.12 5.93
C GLY A 198 -22.49 46.77 6.11
N ASP A 199 -23.77 46.81 6.49
CA ASP A 199 -24.67 45.67 6.75
C ASP A 199 -25.88 45.65 5.79
N GLY A 200 -25.81 46.41 4.69
CA GLY A 200 -26.87 46.50 3.70
C GLY A 200 -26.51 45.69 2.44
N HIS A 201 -27.53 45.27 1.70
CA HIS A 201 -27.39 44.50 0.46
C HIS A 201 -27.03 45.45 -0.68
N VAL A 202 -25.83 45.34 -1.26
CA VAL A 202 -25.35 46.27 -2.28
C VAL A 202 -25.02 45.58 -3.60
N VAL A 203 -24.96 46.38 -4.66
CA VAL A 203 -24.38 45.97 -5.94
C VAL A 203 -23.04 46.68 -6.09
N LEU A 204 -21.99 45.93 -6.38
CA LEU A 204 -20.66 46.43 -6.73
C LEU A 204 -20.41 46.11 -8.20
N GLY A 205 -20.38 47.14 -9.04
CA GLY A 205 -20.08 46.99 -10.46
C GLY A 205 -18.68 47.49 -10.82
N GLY A 206 -17.96 46.66 -11.56
CA GLY A 206 -16.63 46.87 -12.09
C GLY A 206 -16.62 47.64 -13.41
N THR A 207 -15.62 47.35 -14.22
CA THR A 207 -15.34 47.91 -15.54
C THR A 207 -14.59 46.87 -16.36
N ALA A 208 -14.39 47.11 -17.66
CA ALA A 208 -13.63 46.21 -18.52
C ALA A 208 -12.09 46.23 -18.29
N GLY A 209 -11.60 46.66 -17.13
CA GLY A 209 -10.17 46.65 -16.81
C GLY A 209 -9.94 46.31 -15.34
N ASN A 210 -8.71 45.92 -14.99
CA ASN A 210 -8.40 45.22 -13.74
C ASN A 210 -8.86 45.97 -12.46
N ASP A 211 -9.93 45.48 -11.83
CA ASP A 211 -10.62 46.06 -10.69
C ASP A 211 -10.40 45.24 -9.41
N THR A 212 -10.85 45.82 -8.29
CA THR A 212 -10.89 45.12 -7.00
C THR A 212 -12.17 45.48 -6.28
N LEU A 213 -13.06 44.50 -6.13
CA LEU A 213 -14.37 44.67 -5.52
C LEU A 213 -14.42 43.83 -4.24
N ILE A 214 -14.83 44.43 -3.12
CA ILE A 214 -14.91 43.76 -1.82
C ILE A 214 -16.25 44.12 -1.18
N GLY A 215 -17.11 43.13 -0.99
CA GLY A 215 -18.39 43.27 -0.31
C GLY A 215 -18.28 43.47 1.20
N GLY A 216 -19.43 43.71 1.80
CA GLY A 216 -19.56 44.03 3.22
C GLY A 216 -20.18 42.88 4.00
N LYS A 217 -21.06 43.22 4.93
CA LYS A 217 -22.02 42.28 5.49
C LYS A 217 -23.33 42.44 4.72
N GLY A 218 -23.95 41.33 4.35
CA GLY A 218 -25.24 41.33 3.66
C GLY A 218 -25.13 40.80 2.26
N ILE A 219 -26.20 40.14 1.79
CA ILE A 219 -26.37 39.60 0.43
C ILE A 219 -26.06 40.65 -0.65
N ASP A 220 -24.83 40.65 -1.12
CA ASP A 220 -24.23 41.56 -2.07
C ASP A 220 -24.22 40.93 -3.47
N SER A 221 -24.01 41.76 -4.50
CA SER A 221 -23.85 41.31 -5.89
C SER A 221 -22.65 42.00 -6.51
N LEU A 222 -21.65 41.22 -6.88
CA LEU A 222 -20.41 41.70 -7.49
C LEU A 222 -20.39 41.34 -8.98
N TRP A 223 -20.00 42.30 -9.81
CA TRP A 223 -19.81 42.15 -11.25
C TRP A 223 -18.42 42.70 -11.59
N GLY A 224 -17.46 41.85 -11.92
CA GLY A 224 -16.12 42.26 -12.38
C GLY A 224 -16.16 42.91 -13.76
N ASP A 225 -16.97 42.34 -14.67
CA ASP A 225 -17.09 42.65 -16.09
C ASP A 225 -15.95 42.11 -16.93
N GLY A 226 -14.78 42.74 -16.90
CA GLY A 226 -13.63 42.11 -17.55
C GLY A 226 -12.29 42.74 -17.22
N GLY A 227 -11.21 42.14 -17.70
CA GLY A 227 -9.88 42.32 -17.10
C GLY A 227 -9.66 41.33 -15.95
N ASP A 228 -8.41 41.21 -15.48
CA ASP A 228 -8.01 40.32 -14.38
C ASP A 228 -8.37 40.96 -13.02
N ASP A 229 -9.57 40.66 -12.51
CA ASP A 229 -10.16 41.25 -11.33
C ASP A 229 -9.80 40.53 -10.02
N ARG A 230 -10.03 41.23 -8.90
CA ARG A 230 -10.00 40.66 -7.55
C ARG A 230 -11.31 40.90 -6.83
N LEU A 231 -12.08 39.84 -6.62
CA LEU A 231 -13.42 39.90 -6.08
C LEU A 231 -13.47 39.18 -4.73
N ASP A 232 -14.10 39.81 -3.74
CA ASP A 232 -14.29 39.23 -2.40
C ASP A 232 -15.77 39.42 -2.00
N GLY A 233 -16.51 38.31 -1.88
CA GLY A 233 -17.95 38.29 -1.57
C GLY A 233 -18.24 39.04 -0.28
N GLY A 234 -17.67 38.57 0.82
CA GLY A 234 -17.68 39.28 2.10
C GLY A 234 -18.20 38.39 3.21
N ASP A 235 -19.21 38.85 3.93
CA ASP A 235 -19.96 38.03 4.89
C ASP A 235 -21.42 37.90 4.41
N GLU A 236 -22.02 36.72 4.63
CA GLU A 236 -23.39 36.32 4.22
C GLU A 236 -23.49 35.87 2.75
N ALA A 237 -24.63 35.30 2.36
CA ALA A 237 -24.85 34.73 1.03
C ALA A 237 -24.85 35.78 -0.10
N ASP A 238 -23.78 35.80 -0.88
CA ASP A 238 -23.46 36.74 -1.94
C ASP A 238 -23.53 36.07 -3.33
N VAL A 239 -23.54 36.91 -4.36
CA VAL A 239 -23.41 36.45 -5.75
C VAL A 239 -22.29 37.23 -6.41
N VAL A 240 -21.28 36.49 -6.88
CA VAL A 240 -20.10 37.06 -7.52
C VAL A 240 -20.03 36.55 -8.96
N HIS A 241 -19.83 37.48 -9.88
CA HIS A 241 -19.56 37.23 -11.30
C HIS A 241 -18.20 37.86 -11.63
N GLY A 242 -17.24 37.02 -12.03
CA GLY A 242 -15.93 37.42 -12.55
C GLY A 242 -16.09 38.24 -13.81
N GLY A 243 -16.44 37.56 -14.90
CA GLY A 243 -16.66 38.16 -16.21
C GLY A 243 -15.63 37.66 -17.21
N ASP A 244 -15.17 38.53 -18.11
CA ASP A 244 -14.11 38.20 -19.07
C ASP A 244 -12.72 38.55 -18.49
N GLY A 245 -11.87 37.60 -18.11
CA GLY A 245 -10.51 37.90 -17.61
C GLY A 245 -9.99 36.80 -16.70
N ASP A 246 -8.70 36.82 -16.33
CA ASP A 246 -8.18 35.82 -15.39
C ASP A 246 -8.39 36.32 -13.94
N ASP A 247 -9.54 36.00 -13.37
CA ASP A 247 -10.04 36.58 -12.12
C ASP A 247 -9.58 35.81 -10.87
N ILE A 248 -9.54 36.51 -9.74
CA ILE A 248 -9.33 35.90 -8.43
C ILE A 248 -10.52 36.23 -7.54
N ILE A 249 -11.29 35.21 -7.21
CA ILE A 249 -12.51 35.27 -6.40
C ILE A 249 -12.23 34.63 -5.05
N THR A 250 -12.57 35.33 -3.97
CA THR A 250 -12.51 34.80 -2.61
C THR A 250 -13.83 35.01 -1.89
N ASP A 251 -14.16 34.16 -0.93
CA ASP A 251 -15.12 34.48 0.12
C ASP A 251 -14.46 34.38 1.50
N THR A 252 -14.81 35.30 2.40
CA THR A 252 -14.16 35.43 3.71
C THR A 252 -15.09 35.23 4.90
N GLY A 253 -16.38 34.92 4.72
CA GLY A 253 -17.32 35.14 5.81
C GLY A 253 -18.73 34.54 5.74
N THR A 254 -19.02 33.58 4.86
CA THR A 254 -20.37 32.99 4.83
C THR A 254 -20.70 32.12 6.06
N PRO A 255 -21.85 32.36 6.75
CA PRO A 255 -22.27 31.55 7.88
C PRO A 255 -22.67 30.13 7.47
N VAL A 256 -22.37 29.15 8.34
CA VAL A 256 -22.78 27.74 8.15
C VAL A 256 -24.26 27.61 7.79
N GLY A 257 -24.51 26.99 6.62
CA GLY A 257 -25.84 26.70 6.08
C GLY A 257 -26.47 27.80 5.21
N ASP A 258 -25.81 28.95 5.07
CA ASP A 258 -26.03 29.88 3.96
C ASP A 258 -25.12 29.49 2.78
N ALA A 259 -25.34 30.07 1.59
CA ALA A 259 -24.67 29.65 0.35
C ALA A 259 -24.41 30.83 -0.58
N ASP A 260 -23.16 30.97 -1.00
CA ASP A 260 -22.72 31.88 -2.07
C ASP A 260 -22.91 31.26 -3.45
N PHE A 261 -23.04 32.13 -4.46
CA PHE A 261 -22.97 31.74 -5.88
C PHE A 261 -21.78 32.45 -6.52
N LEU A 262 -20.72 31.70 -6.79
CA LEU A 262 -19.46 32.23 -7.32
C LEU A 262 -19.26 31.76 -8.76
N HIS A 263 -19.07 32.70 -9.67
CA HIS A 263 -18.88 32.43 -11.10
C HIS A 263 -17.56 33.04 -11.54
N GLY A 264 -16.64 32.24 -12.08
CA GLY A 264 -15.47 32.73 -12.82
C GLY A 264 -15.89 33.37 -14.15
N ASP A 265 -16.85 32.72 -14.82
CA ASP A 265 -17.36 33.07 -16.14
C ASP A 265 -16.36 32.73 -17.26
N ALA A 266 -15.58 33.68 -17.78
CA ALA A 266 -14.68 33.43 -18.92
C ALA A 266 -13.25 33.87 -18.63
N GLY A 267 -12.32 32.92 -18.58
CA GLY A 267 -10.93 33.22 -18.30
C GLY A 267 -10.20 32.06 -17.67
N HIS A 268 -9.07 32.32 -17.03
CA HIS A 268 -8.39 31.33 -16.21
C HIS A 268 -8.48 31.70 -14.75
N ASP A 269 -9.58 31.32 -14.12
CA ASP A 269 -10.02 31.89 -12.86
C ASP A 269 -9.50 31.10 -11.66
N VAL A 270 -9.37 31.82 -10.54
CA VAL A 270 -8.95 31.27 -9.26
C VAL A 270 -10.04 31.55 -8.24
N ILE A 271 -10.74 30.51 -7.79
CA ILE A 271 -11.89 30.63 -6.89
C ILE A 271 -11.56 29.96 -5.56
N PHE A 272 -11.66 30.73 -4.47
CA PHE A 272 -11.56 30.24 -3.10
C PHE A 272 -12.88 30.54 -2.41
N SER A 273 -13.80 29.57 -2.41
CA SER A 273 -15.19 29.79 -1.99
C SER A 273 -15.40 29.91 -0.49
N GLY A 274 -14.41 29.58 0.34
CA GLY A 274 -14.54 29.79 1.79
C GLY A 274 -15.57 28.87 2.44
N ASN A 275 -16.16 29.30 3.55
CA ASN A 275 -17.10 28.48 4.32
C ASN A 275 -18.53 28.78 3.89
N GLY A 276 -19.37 27.77 3.79
CA GLY A 276 -20.75 27.91 3.32
C GLY A 276 -21.15 26.73 2.46
N ASN A 277 -22.43 26.56 2.21
CA ASN A 277 -22.95 25.56 1.28
C ASN A 277 -22.90 26.09 -0.16
N ASP A 278 -21.73 26.60 -0.56
CA ASP A 278 -21.58 27.44 -1.74
C ASP A 278 -21.70 26.64 -3.04
N LEU A 279 -22.13 27.34 -4.09
CA LEU A 279 -22.23 26.83 -5.44
C LEU A 279 -21.19 27.56 -6.30
N VAL A 280 -20.26 26.79 -6.87
CA VAL A 280 -19.14 27.34 -7.63
C VAL A 280 -19.24 26.92 -9.09
N PHE A 281 -19.01 27.88 -9.98
CA PHE A 281 -18.93 27.68 -11.42
C PHE A 281 -17.64 28.31 -11.92
N GLY A 282 -16.70 27.53 -12.46
CA GLY A 282 -15.50 28.10 -13.10
C GLY A 282 -15.87 28.76 -14.42
N GLY A 283 -16.32 27.96 -15.40
CA GLY A 283 -16.89 28.46 -16.64
C GLY A 283 -16.08 28.03 -17.86
N SER A 284 -15.55 28.98 -18.63
CA SER A 284 -14.71 28.66 -19.80
C SER A 284 -13.27 29.09 -19.58
N GLY A 285 -12.33 28.30 -20.08
CA GLY A 285 -10.90 28.39 -19.76
C GLY A 285 -10.55 27.55 -18.52
N SER A 286 -9.26 27.23 -18.37
CA SER A 286 -8.79 26.44 -17.23
C SER A 286 -8.95 27.19 -15.91
N ASP A 287 -9.61 26.58 -14.94
CA ASP A 287 -9.93 27.17 -13.64
C ASP A 287 -9.25 26.43 -12.47
N PHE A 288 -9.05 27.13 -11.36
CA PHE A 288 -8.49 26.60 -10.12
C PHE A 288 -9.42 26.90 -8.94
N VAL A 289 -10.14 25.89 -8.47
CA VAL A 289 -11.17 26.00 -7.44
C VAL A 289 -10.71 25.33 -6.14
N VAL A 290 -10.90 26.02 -5.01
CA VAL A 290 -10.65 25.49 -3.66
C VAL A 290 -11.84 25.79 -2.78
N VAL A 291 -12.44 24.73 -2.24
CA VAL A 291 -13.60 24.85 -1.33
C VAL A 291 -13.19 24.87 0.14
N GLY A 292 -14.07 25.37 1.02
CA GLY A 292 -13.81 25.46 2.46
C GLY A 292 -14.51 24.39 3.29
N GLU A 293 -14.92 24.72 4.51
CA GLU A 293 -15.17 23.69 5.54
C GLU A 293 -16.55 22.98 5.46
N ASP A 294 -17.53 23.59 4.81
CA ASP A 294 -18.90 23.08 4.69
C ASP A 294 -19.11 22.35 3.35
N ALA A 295 -20.21 21.61 3.20
CA ALA A 295 -20.49 20.83 1.98
C ALA A 295 -20.83 21.73 0.79
N GLN A 296 -20.03 21.66 -0.27
CA GLN A 296 -20.17 22.48 -1.48
C GLN A 296 -20.37 21.67 -2.75
N GLU A 297 -20.89 22.33 -3.78
CA GLU A 297 -21.08 21.77 -5.12
C GLU A 297 -20.31 22.64 -6.12
N VAL A 298 -19.43 22.00 -6.90
CA VAL A 298 -18.50 22.66 -7.81
C VAL A 298 -18.69 22.14 -9.22
N PHE A 299 -18.90 23.07 -10.15
CA PHE A 299 -18.85 22.84 -11.59
C PHE A 299 -17.59 23.52 -12.13
N SER A 300 -16.57 22.72 -12.48
CA SER A 300 -15.27 23.27 -12.84
C SER A 300 -15.32 24.01 -14.17
N GLY A 301 -15.74 23.40 -15.28
CA GLY A 301 -15.84 24.18 -16.53
C GLY A 301 -15.68 23.40 -17.83
N GLN A 302 -15.32 24.11 -18.91
CA GLN A 302 -15.24 23.56 -20.27
C GLN A 302 -13.84 23.14 -20.73
N ASP A 303 -12.81 23.46 -19.96
CA ASP A 303 -11.41 23.21 -20.28
C ASP A 303 -10.76 22.43 -19.13
N ASN A 304 -9.44 22.21 -19.18
CA ASN A 304 -8.77 21.44 -18.13
C ASN A 304 -8.70 22.22 -16.82
N ASP A 305 -9.45 21.75 -15.83
CA ASP A 305 -9.67 22.43 -14.56
C ASP A 305 -9.06 21.67 -13.38
N PHE A 306 -8.94 22.38 -12.26
CA PHE A 306 -8.31 21.88 -11.05
C PHE A 306 -9.20 22.25 -9.86
N ALA A 307 -9.82 21.26 -9.21
CA ALA A 307 -10.69 21.48 -8.05
C ALA A 307 -10.20 20.72 -6.82
N LEU A 308 -10.18 21.38 -5.67
CA LEU A 308 -9.81 20.80 -4.37
C LEU A 308 -10.94 20.97 -3.36
N GLY A 309 -11.38 19.83 -2.83
CA GLY A 309 -12.34 19.63 -1.75
C GLY A 309 -11.83 20.15 -0.40
N GLY A 310 -12.76 20.37 0.52
CA GLY A 310 -12.52 20.88 1.86
C GLY A 310 -12.94 19.86 2.93
N SER A 311 -13.34 20.32 4.11
CA SER A 311 -13.73 19.36 5.18
C SER A 311 -15.19 18.93 5.15
N GLY A 312 -15.97 19.54 4.26
CA GLY A 312 -17.37 19.20 4.00
C GLY A 312 -17.49 17.91 3.20
N GLY A 313 -18.72 17.42 3.01
CA GLY A 313 -18.95 16.37 2.01
C GLY A 313 -19.23 17.04 0.67
N ASP A 314 -18.20 17.12 -0.16
CA ASP A 314 -18.22 17.94 -1.37
C ASP A 314 -18.61 17.11 -2.60
N PHE A 315 -19.20 17.79 -3.59
CA PHE A 315 -19.43 17.23 -4.91
C PHE A 315 -18.65 18.05 -5.94
N LEU A 316 -17.54 17.51 -6.41
CA LEU A 316 -16.69 18.13 -7.42
C LEU A 316 -16.98 17.51 -8.78
N MET A 317 -17.33 18.34 -9.75
CA MET A 317 -17.58 17.94 -11.15
C MET A 317 -16.55 18.64 -12.04
N GLY A 318 -15.76 17.88 -12.80
CA GLY A 318 -14.81 18.44 -13.77
C GLY A 318 -15.54 19.09 -14.94
N ASN A 319 -16.54 18.38 -15.48
CA ASN A 319 -17.29 18.69 -16.70
C ASN A 319 -16.47 18.37 -17.96
N GLU A 320 -16.22 19.33 -18.85
CA GLU A 320 -15.54 19.03 -20.12
C GLU A 320 -14.04 19.36 -19.99
N GLY A 321 -13.14 18.40 -20.20
CA GLY A 321 -11.70 18.68 -20.08
C GLY A 321 -10.92 17.46 -19.66
N ASP A 322 -9.58 17.54 -19.61
CA ASP A 322 -8.81 16.59 -18.80
C ASP A 322 -8.60 17.25 -17.42
N ASP A 323 -9.41 16.89 -16.44
CA ASP A 323 -9.54 17.56 -15.15
C ASP A 323 -8.76 16.87 -14.02
N TRP A 324 -8.41 17.66 -13.01
CA TRP A 324 -7.75 17.19 -11.80
C TRP A 324 -8.60 17.55 -10.59
N LEU A 325 -9.24 16.55 -9.99
CA LEU A 325 -10.10 16.71 -8.82
C LEU A 325 -9.45 16.07 -7.60
N GLU A 326 -9.33 16.82 -6.51
CA GLU A 326 -8.86 16.34 -5.21
C GLU A 326 -9.99 16.40 -4.19
N GLY A 327 -10.29 15.29 -3.53
CA GLY A 327 -11.12 15.29 -2.32
C GLY A 327 -10.43 16.04 -1.18
N GLY A 328 -11.21 16.42 -0.18
CA GLY A 328 -10.72 17.02 1.06
C GLY A 328 -10.81 16.05 2.23
N ASP A 329 -11.13 16.56 3.44
CA ASP A 329 -11.19 15.77 4.68
C ASP A 329 -12.51 15.01 4.89
N GLY A 330 -13.50 15.23 4.01
CA GLY A 330 -14.86 14.71 4.14
C GLY A 330 -15.16 13.44 3.36
N PHE A 331 -16.46 13.13 3.24
CA PHE A 331 -16.93 12.11 2.30
C PHE A 331 -17.26 12.82 1.00
N ASP A 332 -16.39 12.67 0.00
CA ASP A 332 -16.49 13.45 -1.24
C ASP A 332 -16.96 12.59 -2.41
N THR A 333 -17.62 13.25 -3.35
CA THR A 333 -17.94 12.69 -4.67
C THR A 333 -17.13 13.43 -5.72
N LEU A 334 -16.30 12.70 -6.46
CA LEU A 334 -15.48 13.22 -7.56
C LEU A 334 -16.04 12.67 -8.86
N ALA A 335 -16.70 13.54 -9.65
CA ALA A 335 -17.18 13.19 -10.98
C ALA A 335 -16.25 13.81 -12.03
N GLY A 336 -15.70 12.97 -12.91
CA GLY A 336 -14.86 13.43 -14.04
C GLY A 336 -15.61 14.44 -14.90
N ASP A 337 -16.81 14.07 -15.35
CA ASP A 337 -17.66 14.99 -16.11
C ASP A 337 -18.72 15.69 -15.21
N ASN A 338 -20.01 15.50 -15.49
CA ASN A 338 -21.15 16.24 -14.93
C ASN A 338 -22.17 15.36 -14.19
N SER A 339 -21.78 14.14 -13.83
CA SER A 339 -22.53 13.07 -13.15
C SER A 339 -23.93 12.85 -13.73
N GLU A 340 -24.00 12.38 -14.98
CA GLU A 340 -25.26 12.15 -15.67
C GLU A 340 -26.08 11.01 -15.05
N LEU A 341 -27.33 11.31 -14.72
CA LEU A 341 -28.32 10.34 -14.19
C LEU A 341 -28.51 9.04 -15.01
N PHE A 342 -28.20 9.07 -16.30
CA PHE A 342 -28.43 7.94 -17.21
C PHE A 342 -27.15 7.21 -17.63
N PHE A 343 -26.00 7.62 -17.08
CA PHE A 343 -24.73 6.91 -17.22
C PHE A 343 -24.35 6.69 -18.69
N ASN A 344 -24.50 7.75 -19.50
CA ASN A 344 -24.24 7.71 -20.94
C ASN A 344 -23.62 9.01 -21.45
N SER A 345 -22.84 9.68 -20.60
CA SER A 345 -22.13 10.92 -20.94
C SER A 345 -21.47 10.81 -22.30
N THR A 346 -21.59 11.87 -23.09
CA THR A 346 -20.87 12.00 -24.37
C THR A 346 -19.74 13.00 -24.30
N ILE A 347 -19.55 13.60 -23.12
CA ILE A 347 -18.34 14.32 -22.78
C ILE A 347 -17.24 13.26 -22.65
N ILE A 348 -16.04 13.58 -23.08
CA ILE A 348 -14.91 12.66 -22.98
C ILE A 348 -13.84 13.44 -22.25
N GLY A 349 -13.88 13.35 -20.92
CA GLY A 349 -12.79 13.73 -20.05
C GLY A 349 -11.75 12.61 -19.96
N HIS A 350 -10.59 12.89 -19.39
CA HIS A 350 -9.60 11.84 -19.10
C HIS A 350 -8.99 12.19 -17.76
N ASP A 351 -9.76 12.03 -16.71
CA ASP A 351 -9.60 12.83 -15.51
C ASP A 351 -8.70 12.12 -14.50
N VAL A 352 -8.17 12.91 -13.57
CA VAL A 352 -7.49 12.38 -12.38
C VAL A 352 -8.32 12.76 -11.17
N LEU A 353 -8.90 11.74 -10.55
CA LEU A 353 -9.76 11.86 -9.38
C LEU A 353 -8.99 11.33 -8.17
N ASN A 354 -8.62 12.19 -7.23
CA ASN A 354 -7.74 11.87 -6.12
C ASN A 354 -8.44 12.07 -4.77
N GLY A 355 -8.75 10.98 -4.06
CA GLY A 355 -9.48 11.03 -2.79
C GLY A 355 -8.66 11.48 -1.56
N GLN A 356 -7.36 11.78 -1.71
CA GLN A 356 -6.48 12.31 -0.65
C GLN A 356 -6.39 11.50 0.66
N GLY A 357 -6.88 10.26 0.70
CA GLY A 357 -6.83 9.43 1.92
C GLY A 357 -8.13 9.35 2.72
N ASN A 358 -9.26 9.83 2.20
CA ASN A 358 -10.56 9.78 2.86
C ASN A 358 -11.57 8.90 2.10
N ASP A 359 -12.77 8.73 2.67
CA ASP A 359 -13.85 7.99 2.02
C ASP A 359 -14.31 8.75 0.76
N THR A 360 -14.27 8.12 -0.41
CA THR A 360 -14.54 8.80 -1.69
C THR A 360 -15.43 7.96 -2.62
N ASP A 361 -16.37 8.65 -3.27
CA ASP A 361 -17.11 8.18 -4.43
C ASP A 361 -16.47 8.73 -5.70
N TYR A 362 -15.89 7.85 -6.52
CA TYR A 362 -15.35 8.20 -7.83
C TYR A 362 -16.36 7.85 -8.91
N ASP A 363 -16.63 8.82 -9.77
CA ASP A 363 -17.53 8.71 -10.93
C ASP A 363 -16.76 9.15 -12.19
N GLY A 364 -16.11 8.20 -12.88
CA GLY A 364 -15.30 8.48 -14.08
C GLY A 364 -16.16 8.85 -15.30
N GLU A 365 -17.35 8.27 -15.42
CA GLU A 365 -18.29 8.50 -16.52
C GLU A 365 -17.78 8.09 -17.91
N ALA A 366 -17.14 8.99 -18.65
CA ALA A 366 -16.72 8.75 -20.02
C ALA A 366 -15.34 9.32 -20.26
N GLY A 367 -14.38 8.45 -20.56
CA GLY A 367 -12.99 8.85 -20.48
C GLY A 367 -12.07 7.69 -20.20
N ASP A 368 -10.78 7.98 -20.15
CA ASP A 368 -9.79 7.04 -19.64
C ASP A 368 -9.30 7.67 -18.33
N ASP A 369 -10.00 7.36 -17.24
CA ASP A 369 -9.87 8.10 -15.99
C ASP A 369 -8.93 7.38 -15.02
N ILE A 370 -8.37 8.13 -14.08
CA ILE A 370 -7.45 7.61 -13.06
C ILE A 370 -7.95 8.01 -11.68
N MET A 371 -8.42 7.02 -10.92
CA MET A 371 -8.83 7.14 -9.53
C MET A 371 -7.65 6.84 -8.60
N VAL A 372 -7.12 7.88 -7.94
CA VAL A 372 -6.06 7.76 -6.92
C VAL A 372 -6.70 7.46 -5.57
N GLN A 373 -6.54 6.20 -5.15
CA GLN A 373 -7.13 5.66 -3.93
C GLN A 373 -6.43 6.22 -2.68
N GLY A 374 -7.17 6.26 -1.59
CA GLY A 374 -6.68 6.62 -0.27
C GLY A 374 -7.12 5.62 0.81
N ALA A 375 -6.71 5.85 2.06
CA ALA A 375 -7.27 5.13 3.19
C ALA A 375 -8.79 5.39 3.29
N GLY A 376 -9.57 4.42 3.76
CA GLY A 376 -11.03 4.56 3.92
C GLY A 376 -11.84 3.73 2.93
N ILE A 377 -13.10 4.08 2.76
CA ILE A 377 -14.06 3.40 1.88
C ILE A 377 -14.00 4.04 0.50
N GLN A 378 -13.44 3.32 -0.47
CA GLN A 378 -13.39 3.76 -1.85
C GLN A 378 -14.47 3.08 -2.71
N ARG A 379 -15.22 3.87 -3.48
CA ARG A 379 -16.20 3.39 -4.47
C ARG A 379 -15.82 3.89 -5.85
N ASN A 380 -15.30 3.00 -6.68
CA ASN A 380 -14.78 3.30 -8.00
C ASN A 380 -15.77 2.90 -9.09
N ASN A 381 -16.32 3.88 -9.81
CA ASN A 381 -17.19 3.68 -10.95
C ASN A 381 -16.53 4.28 -12.21
N GLY A 382 -15.80 3.48 -12.99
CA GLY A 382 -15.09 3.99 -14.18
C GLY A 382 -16.03 4.24 -15.37
N MET A 383 -17.03 3.38 -15.53
CA MET A 383 -18.01 3.43 -16.61
C MET A 383 -17.41 3.22 -18.02
N ALA A 384 -17.19 4.28 -18.79
CA ALA A 384 -16.95 4.22 -20.23
C ALA A 384 -15.56 4.73 -20.66
N GLY A 385 -14.57 3.87 -20.50
CA GLY A 385 -13.31 3.85 -21.23
C GLY A 385 -12.35 2.94 -20.51
N PHE A 386 -11.03 3.12 -20.65
CA PHE A 386 -10.08 2.27 -19.95
C PHE A 386 -9.61 2.94 -18.66
N ASP A 387 -10.27 2.56 -17.56
CA ASP A 387 -10.17 3.27 -16.29
C ASP A 387 -9.19 2.59 -15.33
N TRP A 388 -8.52 3.40 -14.52
CA TRP A 388 -7.49 2.96 -13.58
C TRP A 388 -7.85 3.27 -12.14
N ALA A 389 -7.62 2.30 -11.25
CA ALA A 389 -7.46 2.55 -9.82
C ALA A 389 -5.98 2.43 -9.44
N ILE A 390 -5.43 3.44 -8.74
CA ILE A 390 -4.02 3.45 -8.31
C ILE A 390 -3.88 3.72 -6.81
N HIS A 391 -2.91 3.08 -6.15
CA HIS A 391 -2.68 3.20 -4.69
C HIS A 391 -1.52 4.12 -4.32
N LYS A 392 -1.21 5.08 -5.20
CA LYS A 392 -0.15 6.06 -4.96
C LYS A 392 -0.46 6.87 -3.69
N GLY A 393 0.48 6.88 -2.75
CA GLY A 393 0.35 7.67 -1.52
C GLY A 393 -0.25 6.91 -0.33
N ASP A 394 -0.77 5.69 -0.55
CA ASP A 394 -1.32 4.86 0.53
C ASP A 394 -0.22 4.51 1.55
N PRO A 395 -0.46 4.69 2.86
CA PRO A 395 0.50 4.28 3.89
C PRO A 395 0.70 2.76 4.01
N ASN A 396 -0.19 1.94 3.45
CA ASN A 396 -0.16 0.48 3.53
C ASN A 396 -0.10 -0.18 2.14
N GLY A 397 0.19 -1.49 2.12
CA GLY A 397 0.04 -2.30 0.91
C GLY A 397 -1.43 -2.46 0.51
N ALA A 398 -1.70 -2.27 -0.78
CA ALA A 398 -3.01 -2.39 -1.38
C ALA A 398 -3.55 -3.83 -1.26
N ASN A 399 -4.87 -3.96 -1.11
CA ASN A 399 -5.56 -5.26 -1.14
C ASN A 399 -6.84 -5.19 -1.98
N SER A 400 -6.63 -5.01 -3.28
CA SER A 400 -7.65 -4.62 -4.23
C SER A 400 -8.08 -5.78 -5.11
N ASP A 401 -9.40 -5.91 -5.29
CA ASP A 401 -10.03 -6.94 -6.12
C ASP A 401 -11.11 -6.31 -6.98
N LEU A 402 -10.79 -6.11 -8.26
CA LEU A 402 -11.69 -5.52 -9.26
C LEU A 402 -12.99 -6.32 -9.43
N GLY A 403 -13.05 -7.57 -8.94
CA GLY A 403 -14.26 -8.39 -8.96
C GLY A 403 -15.29 -8.08 -7.87
N ILE A 404 -15.03 -7.13 -6.96
CA ILE A 404 -15.94 -6.76 -5.86
C ILE A 404 -16.85 -5.60 -6.29
N PRO A 405 -18.18 -5.81 -6.46
CA PRO A 405 -19.08 -4.76 -6.94
C PRO A 405 -19.45 -3.73 -5.86
N ILE A 406 -19.73 -2.50 -6.28
CA ILE A 406 -20.15 -1.35 -5.45
C ILE A 406 -21.36 -1.65 -4.53
N PHE A 407 -22.31 -2.49 -4.96
CA PHE A 407 -23.60 -2.71 -4.27
C PHE A 407 -23.71 -3.99 -3.43
N VAL A 408 -22.60 -4.66 -3.11
CA VAL A 408 -22.65 -5.89 -2.29
C VAL A 408 -22.62 -5.55 -0.80
N ASN A 409 -23.79 -5.63 -0.15
CA ASN A 409 -23.95 -5.39 1.28
C ASN A 409 -23.49 -6.59 2.13
N GLN A 410 -22.23 -6.99 2.04
CA GLN A 410 -21.67 -8.10 2.83
C GLN A 410 -20.70 -7.58 3.89
N GLN A 411 -20.86 -8.09 5.12
CA GLN A 411 -20.10 -7.64 6.28
C GLN A 411 -18.58 -7.88 6.11
N GLU A 412 -18.20 -8.91 5.35
CA GLU A 412 -16.80 -9.21 5.01
C GLU A 412 -16.13 -8.23 4.02
N PHE A 413 -16.89 -7.36 3.34
CA PHE A 413 -16.36 -6.44 2.32
C PHE A 413 -16.57 -4.96 2.67
N ILE A 414 -16.94 -4.66 3.92
CA ILE A 414 -17.19 -3.27 4.38
C ILE A 414 -15.92 -2.40 4.34
N LEU A 415 -14.75 -3.02 4.46
CA LEU A 415 -13.43 -2.35 4.50
C LEU A 415 -12.61 -2.56 3.22
N ARG A 416 -13.23 -2.99 2.11
CA ARG A 416 -12.54 -3.17 0.83
C ARG A 416 -13.04 -2.16 -0.18
N ASP A 417 -12.15 -1.73 -1.05
CA ASP A 417 -12.48 -0.93 -2.22
C ASP A 417 -13.42 -1.71 -3.13
N ARG A 418 -14.33 -0.97 -3.77
CA ARG A 418 -15.35 -1.55 -4.63
C ARG A 418 -15.23 -0.95 -6.01
N PHE A 419 -15.44 -1.79 -7.02
CA PHE A 419 -15.21 -1.45 -8.41
C PHE A 419 -16.44 -1.80 -9.24
N ASP A 420 -16.77 -0.92 -10.18
CA ASP A 420 -17.68 -1.19 -11.29
C ASP A 420 -17.05 -0.57 -12.54
N LEU A 421 -16.87 -1.38 -13.60
CA LEU A 421 -16.26 -0.95 -14.87
C LEU A 421 -14.90 -0.23 -14.69
N VAL A 422 -13.93 -0.92 -14.07
CA VAL A 422 -12.52 -0.48 -13.94
C VAL A 422 -11.62 -1.62 -14.39
N GLU A 423 -10.63 -1.35 -15.23
CA GLU A 423 -9.84 -2.36 -15.95
C GLU A 423 -8.32 -2.33 -15.64
N GLY A 424 -7.81 -1.20 -15.18
CA GLY A 424 -6.43 -1.01 -14.76
C GLY A 424 -6.30 -0.95 -13.25
N LEU A 425 -5.30 -1.64 -12.68
CA LEU A 425 -5.01 -1.58 -11.25
C LEU A 425 -3.50 -1.41 -11.03
N SER A 426 -3.11 -0.42 -10.24
CA SER A 426 -1.72 -0.17 -9.88
C SER A 426 -1.54 -0.08 -8.36
N GLY A 427 -0.64 -0.88 -7.81
CA GLY A 427 -0.08 -0.68 -6.48
C GLY A 427 0.93 0.48 -6.45
N TRP A 428 1.81 0.49 -5.45
CA TRP A 428 2.78 1.58 -5.28
C TRP A 428 4.18 1.14 -4.84
N LYS A 429 4.44 0.98 -3.54
CA LYS A 429 5.79 0.77 -2.98
C LYS A 429 5.81 -0.21 -1.79
N HIS A 430 4.69 -0.89 -1.58
CA HIS A 430 4.43 -1.78 -0.46
C HIS A 430 4.12 -3.17 -0.99
N ASP A 431 4.10 -4.18 -0.12
CA ASP A 431 3.71 -5.53 -0.52
C ASP A 431 2.20 -5.56 -0.86
N ASP A 432 1.88 -5.46 -2.15
CA ASP A 432 0.53 -5.27 -2.66
C ASP A 432 -0.14 -6.60 -3.05
N ILE A 433 -1.45 -6.71 -2.83
CA ILE A 433 -2.29 -7.83 -3.26
C ILE A 433 -3.29 -7.30 -4.29
N LEU A 434 -3.02 -7.58 -5.56
CA LEU A 434 -3.81 -7.06 -6.68
C LEU A 434 -4.54 -8.20 -7.38
N THR A 435 -5.85 -8.04 -7.55
CA THR A 435 -6.70 -9.06 -8.17
C THR A 435 -7.59 -8.45 -9.26
N GLY A 436 -7.47 -8.98 -10.47
CA GLY A 436 -8.27 -8.64 -11.65
C GLY A 436 -9.67 -9.26 -11.65
N THR A 437 -10.29 -9.29 -12.83
CA THR A 437 -11.69 -9.62 -13.06
C THR A 437 -11.87 -10.92 -13.83
N GLU A 438 -13.03 -11.56 -13.67
CA GLU A 438 -13.43 -12.64 -14.57
C GLU A 438 -14.14 -12.11 -15.82
N GLN A 439 -14.94 -11.05 -15.64
CA GLN A 439 -15.56 -10.21 -16.66
C GLN A 439 -15.88 -8.87 -16.02
N PRO A 440 -15.85 -7.76 -16.77
CA PRO A 440 -16.44 -6.51 -16.35
C PRO A 440 -17.95 -6.71 -16.09
N ILE A 441 -18.39 -6.48 -14.87
CA ILE A 441 -19.81 -6.45 -14.50
C ILE A 441 -20.33 -5.04 -14.87
N GLY A 442 -21.56 -4.91 -15.38
CA GLY A 442 -22.17 -3.58 -15.60
C GLY A 442 -22.36 -3.12 -17.04
N THR A 443 -21.87 -3.86 -18.05
CA THR A 443 -22.03 -3.51 -19.48
C THR A 443 -23.49 -3.58 -19.95
N ALA A 444 -24.28 -2.53 -19.69
CA ALA A 444 -25.52 -2.29 -20.40
C ALA A 444 -25.14 -1.60 -21.73
N PRO A 445 -25.30 -2.26 -22.89
CA PRO A 445 -25.04 -1.59 -24.16
C PRO A 445 -26.03 -0.43 -24.33
N VAL A 446 -25.56 0.80 -24.15
CA VAL A 446 -26.33 1.99 -24.52
C VAL A 446 -26.53 1.93 -26.04
N GLN A 447 -27.79 1.83 -26.47
CA GLN A 447 -28.12 1.74 -27.88
C GLN A 447 -27.72 3.03 -28.61
N GLY A 448 -26.61 2.98 -29.36
CA GLY A 448 -26.32 3.94 -30.42
C GLY A 448 -25.17 4.93 -30.18
N VAL A 449 -24.38 4.77 -29.12
CA VAL A 449 -23.13 5.53 -28.89
C VAL A 449 -21.96 4.54 -28.85
N PRO A 450 -20.83 4.80 -29.54
CA PRO A 450 -19.67 3.90 -29.55
C PRO A 450 -18.77 4.16 -28.34
N LEU A 451 -19.32 4.08 -27.13
CA LEU A 451 -18.53 4.10 -25.90
C LEU A 451 -18.12 2.67 -25.57
N SER A 452 -16.86 2.49 -25.19
CA SER A 452 -16.22 1.18 -25.08
C SER A 452 -15.05 1.25 -24.10
N ASN A 453 -14.91 0.22 -23.28
CA ASN A 453 -13.84 0.13 -22.29
C ASN A 453 -12.50 -0.35 -22.89
N ASN A 454 -12.33 -0.21 -24.20
CA ASN A 454 -11.15 -0.71 -24.88
C ASN A 454 -9.98 0.24 -24.66
N LEU A 455 -8.82 -0.27 -24.25
CA LEU A 455 -7.59 0.51 -24.32
C LEU A 455 -7.22 0.76 -25.79
N THR A 456 -7.33 2.00 -26.24
CA THR A 456 -6.96 2.42 -27.58
C THR A 456 -5.48 2.81 -27.68
N GLN A 457 -4.99 3.03 -28.90
CA GLN A 457 -3.63 3.53 -29.10
C GLN A 457 -3.44 4.94 -28.57
N GLU A 458 -4.49 5.77 -28.62
CA GLU A 458 -4.48 7.12 -28.04
C GLU A 458 -4.41 7.08 -26.51
N GLY A 459 -5.23 6.24 -25.86
CA GLY A 459 -5.15 6.01 -24.42
C GLY A 459 -3.75 5.54 -23.98
N ALA A 460 -3.17 4.59 -24.72
CA ALA A 460 -1.80 4.15 -24.45
C ALA A 460 -0.72 5.22 -24.69
N ASP A 461 -0.93 6.15 -25.63
CA ASP A 461 -0.01 7.27 -25.90
C ASP A 461 -0.15 8.39 -24.85
N ARG A 462 -1.27 8.48 -24.14
CA ARG A 462 -1.53 9.45 -23.05
C ARG A 462 -0.67 9.17 -21.82
N ILE A 463 -0.40 7.90 -21.54
CA ILE A 463 0.43 7.46 -20.40
C ILE A 463 1.85 7.18 -20.88
N ASN A 464 2.80 8.04 -20.46
CA ASN A 464 4.19 7.88 -20.84
C ASN A 464 4.76 6.57 -20.26
N GLY A 465 5.28 5.68 -21.12
CA GLY A 465 5.85 4.40 -20.72
C GLY A 465 4.93 3.19 -20.92
N LEU A 466 3.61 3.37 -20.96
CA LEU A 466 2.64 2.26 -21.05
C LEU A 466 2.83 1.40 -22.30
N GLN A 467 3.13 2.02 -23.45
CA GLN A 467 3.42 1.30 -24.70
C GLN A 467 4.51 0.22 -24.57
N ALA A 468 5.51 0.41 -23.69
CA ALA A 468 6.60 -0.54 -23.49
C ALA A 468 6.14 -1.80 -22.74
N ILE A 469 5.21 -1.63 -21.81
CA ILE A 469 4.64 -2.71 -21.00
C ILE A 469 3.69 -3.57 -21.85
N LEU A 470 2.88 -2.93 -22.70
CA LEU A 470 1.88 -3.63 -23.54
C LEU A 470 2.48 -4.70 -24.48
N GLY A 471 3.74 -4.55 -24.90
CA GLY A 471 4.41 -5.52 -25.76
C GLY A 471 3.84 -5.64 -27.18
N VAL A 472 2.95 -4.73 -27.59
CA VAL A 472 2.37 -4.64 -28.93
C VAL A 472 3.08 -3.56 -29.76
N GLU A 473 3.08 -3.71 -31.10
CA GLU A 473 3.62 -2.68 -31.98
C GLU A 473 2.73 -1.44 -31.96
N ARG A 474 3.32 -0.27 -31.71
CA ARG A 474 2.61 1.02 -31.76
C ARG A 474 1.93 1.21 -33.12
N SER A 475 0.62 1.37 -33.09
CA SER A 475 -0.23 1.67 -34.24
C SER A 475 -0.11 3.14 -34.65
N THR A 476 -0.40 3.42 -35.92
CA THR A 476 -0.57 4.81 -36.42
C THR A 476 -2.03 5.25 -36.45
N ASN A 477 -2.95 4.33 -36.16
CA ASN A 477 -4.37 4.62 -35.97
C ASN A 477 -4.63 4.82 -34.47
N PRO A 478 -5.05 6.02 -34.01
CA PRO A 478 -5.33 6.29 -32.59
C PRO A 478 -6.44 5.36 -32.04
N ASP A 479 -7.46 5.07 -32.85
CA ASP A 479 -8.59 4.20 -32.45
C ASP A 479 -8.26 2.69 -32.49
N ALA A 480 -6.99 2.31 -32.65
CA ALA A 480 -6.63 0.88 -32.66
C ALA A 480 -6.76 0.30 -31.25
N VAL A 481 -7.65 -0.67 -31.08
CA VAL A 481 -7.78 -1.44 -29.83
C VAL A 481 -6.50 -2.24 -29.58
N LEU A 482 -5.83 -1.94 -28.47
CA LEU A 482 -4.63 -2.62 -28.01
C LEU A 482 -4.94 -3.71 -26.99
N LEU A 483 -5.95 -3.49 -26.15
CA LEU A 483 -6.46 -4.45 -25.17
C LEU A 483 -8.00 -4.31 -25.07
N ASN A 484 -8.69 -5.44 -24.94
CA ASN A 484 -10.14 -5.48 -24.78
C ASN A 484 -10.48 -6.18 -23.46
N PRO A 485 -11.06 -5.48 -22.47
CA PRO A 485 -11.38 -6.05 -21.17
C PRO A 485 -12.64 -6.94 -21.17
N ASP A 486 -13.44 -6.98 -22.25
CA ASP A 486 -14.69 -7.76 -22.30
C ASP A 486 -14.52 -9.26 -21.97
N ASP A 487 -13.31 -9.80 -22.16
CA ASP A 487 -12.97 -11.19 -21.86
C ASP A 487 -12.28 -11.40 -20.49
N GLY A 488 -12.21 -10.34 -19.68
CA GLY A 488 -11.54 -10.28 -18.37
C GLY A 488 -10.10 -9.81 -18.43
N SER A 489 -9.58 -9.39 -19.59
CA SER A 489 -8.20 -8.91 -19.71
C SER A 489 -7.99 -7.61 -18.93
N ASP A 490 -7.03 -7.62 -18.00
CA ASP A 490 -6.68 -6.46 -17.18
C ASP A 490 -5.20 -6.04 -17.34
N ILE A 491 -4.86 -4.83 -16.86
CA ILE A 491 -3.46 -4.41 -16.66
C ILE A 491 -3.22 -4.22 -15.16
N LEU A 492 -2.30 -5.01 -14.60
CA LEU A 492 -1.99 -5.05 -13.17
C LEU A 492 -0.52 -4.70 -12.96
N LEU A 493 -0.26 -3.62 -12.21
CA LEU A 493 1.06 -3.07 -11.94
C LEU A 493 1.32 -3.13 -10.44
N GLY A 494 2.31 -3.91 -9.99
CA GLY A 494 2.65 -4.13 -8.58
C GLY A 494 3.23 -2.87 -7.93
N GLY A 495 4.47 -2.54 -8.26
CA GLY A 495 5.11 -1.31 -7.84
C GLY A 495 6.49 -1.59 -7.26
N GLY A 496 6.72 -1.28 -6.00
CA GLY A 496 7.86 -1.81 -5.25
C GLY A 496 7.33 -2.62 -4.07
N GLY A 497 8.11 -3.52 -3.51
CA GLY A 497 7.61 -4.50 -2.53
C GLY A 497 7.51 -5.88 -3.15
N SER A 498 7.13 -6.88 -2.35
CA SER A 498 6.91 -8.26 -2.80
C SER A 498 5.42 -8.49 -3.05
N ASP A 499 5.01 -8.35 -4.29
CA ASP A 499 3.60 -8.29 -4.66
C ASP A 499 3.00 -9.66 -4.96
N ARG A 500 1.69 -9.78 -4.75
CA ARG A 500 0.92 -10.97 -5.08
C ARG A 500 -0.24 -10.61 -6.01
N ILE A 501 -0.07 -10.92 -7.29
CA ILE A 501 -0.92 -10.41 -8.37
C ILE A 501 -1.68 -11.56 -9.06
N MET A 502 -2.98 -11.41 -9.28
CA MET A 502 -3.84 -12.42 -9.93
C MET A 502 -4.75 -11.76 -10.96
N GLY A 503 -4.54 -12.01 -12.26
CA GLY A 503 -5.43 -11.50 -13.32
C GLY A 503 -6.83 -12.12 -13.34
N LYS A 504 -6.95 -13.37 -12.89
CA LYS A 504 -8.14 -14.24 -13.04
C LYS A 504 -8.37 -14.65 -14.49
N ALA A 505 -8.98 -13.88 -15.38
CA ALA A 505 -9.40 -14.32 -16.72
C ALA A 505 -8.82 -13.43 -17.84
N GLY A 506 -9.06 -13.77 -19.11
CA GLY A 506 -8.61 -12.92 -20.21
C GLY A 506 -7.12 -13.04 -20.51
N ASN A 507 -6.55 -12.07 -21.22
CA ASN A 507 -5.12 -11.99 -21.54
C ASN A 507 -4.52 -10.81 -20.77
N ASP A 508 -3.99 -11.10 -19.60
CA ASP A 508 -3.56 -10.07 -18.66
C ASP A 508 -2.15 -9.56 -18.94
N ILE A 509 -1.90 -8.32 -18.53
CA ILE A 509 -0.57 -7.72 -18.54
C ILE A 509 -0.18 -7.41 -17.11
N ILE A 510 0.82 -8.15 -16.62
CA ILE A 510 1.24 -8.11 -15.21
C ILE A 510 2.70 -7.65 -15.15
N ASP A 511 2.98 -6.61 -14.38
CA ASP A 511 4.34 -6.16 -14.07
C ASP A 511 4.49 -6.03 -12.55
N GLY A 512 5.44 -6.73 -11.93
CA GLY A 512 5.66 -6.66 -10.48
C GLY A 512 6.35 -5.37 -10.03
N ASP A 513 7.22 -4.79 -10.87
CA ASP A 513 8.07 -3.66 -10.46
C ASP A 513 7.57 -2.30 -10.97
N ALA A 514 6.50 -2.26 -11.78
CA ALA A 514 5.98 -1.04 -12.39
C ALA A 514 4.80 -0.48 -11.61
N TRP A 515 4.61 0.84 -11.66
CA TRP A 515 3.42 1.50 -11.14
C TRP A 515 3.05 2.76 -11.94
N LEU A 516 1.77 3.13 -11.92
CA LEU A 516 1.23 4.30 -12.60
C LEU A 516 1.31 5.53 -11.68
N ASN A 517 2.05 6.55 -12.11
CA ASN A 517 2.20 7.82 -11.41
C ASN A 517 1.42 8.94 -12.12
N VAL A 518 0.72 9.75 -11.33
CA VAL A 518 0.08 10.99 -11.77
C VAL A 518 0.55 12.18 -10.96
N ARG A 519 0.73 13.34 -11.58
CA ARG A 519 1.13 14.60 -10.90
C ARG A 519 0.79 15.82 -11.75
N ILE A 520 0.80 17.00 -11.14
CA ILE A 520 0.59 18.26 -11.83
C ILE A 520 1.94 18.82 -12.31
N ALA A 521 2.10 19.07 -13.61
CA ALA A 521 3.25 19.79 -14.15
C ALA A 521 2.99 21.30 -14.18
N VAL A 522 3.99 22.08 -13.79
CA VAL A 522 3.93 23.55 -13.75
C VAL A 522 4.88 24.14 -14.77
N THR A 523 4.35 25.00 -15.64
CA THR A 523 5.13 25.69 -16.68
C THR A 523 5.28 27.19 -16.39
N GLY A 524 6.34 27.81 -16.90
CA GLY A 524 6.51 29.27 -16.82
C GLY A 524 6.95 29.84 -15.45
N MET A 525 7.09 29.03 -14.40
CA MET A 525 7.51 29.46 -13.07
C MET A 525 8.96 29.05 -12.72
N ALA A 526 9.72 29.95 -12.09
CA ALA A 526 11.11 29.67 -11.72
C ALA A 526 11.19 28.98 -10.36
N GLY A 527 11.66 27.72 -10.33
CA GLY A 527 11.91 26.97 -9.11
C GLY A 527 10.79 25.99 -8.72
N LEU A 528 9.65 26.00 -9.42
CA LEU A 528 8.56 25.05 -9.30
C LEU A 528 8.27 24.47 -10.69
N THR A 529 8.39 23.14 -10.83
CA THR A 529 8.20 22.44 -12.11
C THR A 529 7.08 21.39 -12.07
N SER A 530 6.70 20.97 -10.87
CA SER A 530 5.61 20.04 -10.62
C SER A 530 5.15 20.14 -9.17
N ALA A 531 3.95 19.65 -8.90
CA ALA A 531 3.39 19.43 -7.59
C ALA A 531 2.71 18.05 -7.56
N GLU A 532 2.69 17.42 -6.38
CA GLU A 532 2.01 16.12 -6.21
C GLU A 532 0.51 16.30 -5.97
N GLY A 533 0.10 17.48 -5.51
CA GLY A 533 -1.30 17.89 -5.44
C GLY A 533 -1.50 19.40 -5.36
N MET A 534 -2.76 19.84 -5.39
CA MET A 534 -3.17 21.24 -5.47
C MET A 534 -2.82 22.04 -4.21
N ALA A 535 -2.71 21.37 -3.05
CA ALA A 535 -2.36 22.01 -1.78
C ALA A 535 -1.06 22.83 -1.84
N GLU A 536 -0.07 22.39 -2.62
CA GLU A 536 1.21 23.08 -2.82
C GLU A 536 1.09 24.36 -3.67
N LEU A 537 0.04 24.45 -4.49
CA LEU A 537 -0.16 25.50 -5.49
C LEU A 537 -1.01 26.67 -5.00
N LYS A 538 -1.87 26.45 -3.99
CA LYS A 538 -2.85 27.42 -3.47
C LYS A 538 -2.30 28.83 -3.27
N SER A 539 -1.16 28.93 -2.58
CA SER A 539 -0.57 30.24 -2.24
C SER A 539 -0.07 31.03 -3.46
N TYR A 540 0.33 30.34 -4.53
CA TYR A 540 0.80 30.96 -5.77
C TYR A 540 -0.37 31.41 -6.65
N MET A 541 -1.44 30.61 -6.69
CA MET A 541 -2.69 30.92 -7.38
C MET A 541 -3.38 32.13 -6.75
N LEU A 542 -3.58 32.12 -5.43
CA LEU A 542 -4.17 33.25 -4.71
C LEU A 542 -3.35 34.54 -4.84
N ALA A 543 -2.03 34.43 -5.00
CA ALA A 543 -1.16 35.57 -5.26
C ALA A 543 -1.21 36.08 -6.71
N GLY A 544 -1.82 35.32 -7.65
CA GLY A 544 -1.80 35.57 -9.09
C GLY A 544 -0.40 35.45 -9.72
N THR A 545 0.51 34.75 -9.07
CA THR A 545 1.88 34.52 -9.57
C THR A 545 2.00 33.29 -10.46
N LEU A 546 1.00 32.42 -10.36
CA LEU A 546 0.76 31.26 -11.21
C LEU A 546 -0.69 31.38 -11.69
N LYS A 547 -0.93 31.05 -12.96
CA LYS A 547 -2.26 30.99 -13.57
C LYS A 547 -2.64 29.53 -13.85
N PRO A 548 -3.93 29.16 -13.81
CA PRO A 548 -4.37 27.78 -14.03
C PRO A 548 -3.88 27.17 -15.35
N ASN A 549 -3.92 27.91 -16.46
CA ASN A 549 -3.44 27.44 -17.78
C ASN A 549 -1.94 27.11 -17.88
N GLN A 550 -1.18 27.34 -16.80
CA GLN A 550 0.21 26.93 -16.69
C GLN A 550 0.36 25.52 -16.11
N LEU A 551 -0.74 24.91 -15.68
CA LEU A 551 -0.83 23.54 -15.16
C LEU A 551 -1.14 22.55 -16.28
N SER A 552 -0.73 21.30 -16.10
CA SER A 552 -1.10 20.18 -16.97
C SER A 552 -0.91 18.86 -16.24
N ILE A 553 -1.75 17.88 -16.54
CA ILE A 553 -1.68 16.56 -15.91
C ILE A 553 -0.57 15.73 -16.57
N VAL A 554 0.29 15.13 -15.75
CA VAL A 554 1.28 14.14 -16.17
C VAL A 554 0.83 12.76 -15.74
N ARG A 555 0.86 11.81 -16.67
CA ARG A 555 0.61 10.38 -16.45
C ARG A 555 1.82 9.60 -16.95
N GLU A 556 2.48 8.85 -16.07
CA GLU A 556 3.71 8.14 -16.41
C GLU A 556 3.86 6.82 -15.66
N ILE A 557 4.40 5.80 -16.34
CA ILE A 557 4.80 4.55 -15.69
C ILE A 557 6.20 4.70 -15.14
N LEU A 558 6.34 4.44 -13.85
CA LEU A 558 7.60 4.37 -13.13
C LEU A 558 7.89 2.93 -12.71
N HIS A 559 9.13 2.67 -12.29
CA HIS A 559 9.57 1.35 -11.84
C HIS A 559 10.32 1.46 -10.52
N GLU A 560 9.97 0.62 -9.54
CA GLU A 560 10.52 0.64 -8.18
C GLU A 560 10.91 -0.75 -7.64
N GLY A 561 11.64 -1.56 -8.42
CA GLY A 561 12.28 -2.78 -7.94
C GLY A 561 13.68 -2.55 -7.34
N ASN A 562 13.92 -2.99 -6.11
CA ASN A 562 15.25 -3.01 -5.47
C ASN A 562 16.04 -4.30 -5.77
N GLY A 563 15.38 -5.32 -6.35
CA GLY A 563 15.95 -6.60 -6.78
C GLY A 563 16.15 -7.62 -5.66
N THR A 564 15.60 -7.35 -4.48
CA THR A 564 15.50 -8.31 -3.36
C THR A 564 14.07 -8.73 -3.07
N GLU A 565 13.09 -8.06 -3.70
CA GLU A 565 11.68 -8.41 -3.63
C GLU A 565 11.40 -9.76 -4.34
N THR A 566 10.21 -10.29 -4.10
CA THR A 566 9.76 -11.52 -4.77
C THR A 566 8.29 -11.38 -5.16
N ASP A 567 8.07 -11.03 -6.42
CA ASP A 567 6.72 -10.88 -6.95
C ASP A 567 6.16 -12.21 -7.41
N VAL A 568 4.87 -12.42 -7.13
CA VAL A 568 4.17 -13.68 -7.35
C VAL A 568 2.95 -13.45 -8.23
N ALA A 569 2.99 -13.98 -9.45
CA ALA A 569 1.80 -14.10 -10.29
C ALA A 569 1.01 -15.37 -9.95
N VAL A 570 -0.28 -15.25 -9.72
CA VAL A 570 -1.15 -16.32 -9.20
C VAL A 570 -2.13 -16.79 -10.26
N TYR A 571 -2.22 -18.10 -10.42
CA TYR A 571 -3.03 -18.81 -11.40
C TYR A 571 -4.03 -19.75 -10.75
N ARG A 572 -5.22 -19.88 -11.34
CA ARG A 572 -6.36 -20.61 -10.71
C ARG A 572 -6.32 -22.10 -10.95
N ASP A 573 -5.70 -22.55 -12.05
CA ASP A 573 -5.59 -23.97 -12.40
C ASP A 573 -4.26 -24.57 -11.94
N VAL A 574 -4.12 -25.88 -12.09
CA VAL A 574 -2.89 -26.62 -11.81
C VAL A 574 -1.81 -26.28 -12.82
N SER A 575 -0.56 -26.23 -12.35
CA SER A 575 0.56 -25.83 -13.20
C SER A 575 0.64 -26.61 -14.52
N SER A 576 0.23 -27.88 -14.60
CA SER A 576 0.31 -28.70 -15.83
C SER A 576 -0.53 -28.20 -17.00
N ASN A 577 -1.52 -27.34 -16.75
CA ASN A 577 -2.42 -26.82 -17.77
C ASN A 577 -1.87 -25.57 -18.48
N TYR A 578 -0.74 -25.05 -18.00
CA TYR A 578 -0.07 -23.86 -18.55
C TYR A 578 1.21 -24.18 -19.34
N VAL A 579 1.45 -23.38 -20.36
CA VAL A 579 2.65 -23.41 -21.20
C VAL A 579 3.38 -22.07 -21.10
N PHE A 580 4.67 -22.11 -20.81
CA PHE A 580 5.49 -20.90 -20.61
C PHE A 580 6.40 -20.66 -21.81
N THR A 581 6.54 -19.40 -22.24
CA THR A 581 7.42 -18.99 -23.35
C THR A 581 8.14 -17.69 -22.99
N ARG A 582 9.46 -17.72 -22.86
CA ARG A 582 10.25 -16.50 -22.67
C ARG A 582 10.39 -15.74 -23.99
N MET A 583 10.02 -14.47 -23.99
CA MET A 583 10.01 -13.62 -25.17
C MET A 583 11.35 -12.88 -25.34
N ALA A 584 11.58 -12.32 -26.54
CA ALA A 584 12.85 -11.69 -26.87
C ALA A 584 13.09 -10.35 -26.14
N ASP A 585 12.04 -9.74 -25.63
CA ASP A 585 12.05 -8.52 -24.82
C ASP A 585 12.29 -8.77 -23.32
N GLY A 586 12.40 -10.04 -22.91
CA GLY A 586 12.62 -10.43 -21.52
C GLY A 586 11.35 -10.88 -20.77
N SER A 587 10.17 -10.53 -21.28
CA SER A 587 8.89 -10.93 -20.67
C SER A 587 8.66 -12.45 -20.73
N LEU A 588 7.84 -12.95 -19.81
CA LEU A 588 7.33 -14.32 -19.84
C LEU A 588 5.90 -14.31 -20.38
N ARG A 589 5.63 -15.12 -21.40
CA ARG A 589 4.28 -15.42 -21.86
C ARG A 589 3.77 -16.70 -21.19
N VAL A 590 2.60 -16.65 -20.58
CA VAL A 590 1.95 -17.78 -19.91
C VAL A 590 0.64 -18.10 -20.64
N ASP A 591 0.54 -19.27 -21.25
CA ASP A 591 -0.65 -19.69 -22.03
C ASP A 591 -1.41 -20.77 -21.25
N HIS A 592 -2.68 -20.51 -20.92
CA HIS A 592 -3.57 -21.48 -20.30
C HIS A 592 -4.08 -22.49 -21.35
N ALA A 593 -3.17 -23.35 -21.81
CA ALA A 593 -3.36 -24.18 -23.00
C ALA A 593 -4.41 -25.30 -22.86
N THR A 594 -4.63 -25.82 -21.66
CA THR A 594 -5.62 -26.89 -21.40
C THR A 594 -6.46 -26.63 -20.15
N PRO A 595 -7.38 -25.65 -20.17
CA PRO A 595 -8.13 -25.26 -18.99
C PRO A 595 -8.98 -26.39 -18.42
N ASP A 596 -9.00 -26.54 -17.10
CA ASP A 596 -9.89 -27.44 -16.39
C ASP A 596 -11.35 -27.05 -16.68
N ALA A 597 -12.18 -28.03 -17.00
CA ALA A 597 -13.59 -27.82 -17.31
C ALA A 597 -14.43 -27.33 -16.11
N THR A 598 -13.85 -27.30 -14.91
CA THR A 598 -14.47 -26.76 -13.68
C THR A 598 -14.24 -25.27 -13.49
N LEU A 599 -13.31 -24.64 -14.21
CA LEU A 599 -13.16 -23.20 -14.24
C LEU A 599 -14.20 -22.58 -15.18
N ASN A 600 -14.85 -21.51 -14.74
CA ASN A 600 -15.89 -20.84 -15.52
C ASN A 600 -15.31 -20.13 -16.76
N LEU A 601 -14.14 -19.53 -16.61
CA LEU A 601 -13.40 -18.82 -17.66
C LEU A 601 -11.92 -19.19 -17.60
N SER A 602 -11.24 -19.02 -18.74
CA SER A 602 -9.82 -19.30 -18.88
C SER A 602 -9.01 -18.06 -18.50
N ASP A 603 -7.91 -18.25 -17.79
CA ASP A 603 -6.79 -17.29 -17.60
C ASP A 603 -6.04 -16.97 -18.92
N GLY A 604 -6.69 -17.09 -20.09
CA GLY A 604 -6.16 -16.84 -21.43
C GLY A 604 -4.64 -16.96 -21.65
N ILE A 605 -4.03 -15.85 -22.10
CA ILE A 605 -2.63 -15.77 -22.50
C ILE A 605 -2.02 -14.48 -21.93
N ASP A 606 -1.29 -14.63 -20.83
CA ASP A 606 -0.78 -13.48 -20.10
C ASP A 606 0.64 -13.13 -20.49
N ARG A 607 0.99 -11.87 -20.25
CA ARG A 607 2.32 -11.30 -20.37
C ARG A 607 2.79 -10.82 -19.00
N LEU A 608 3.90 -11.38 -18.55
CA LEU A 608 4.49 -11.10 -17.24
C LEU A 608 5.85 -10.42 -17.42
N LEU A 609 6.06 -9.35 -16.67
CA LEU A 609 7.27 -8.55 -16.57
C LEU A 609 7.64 -8.48 -15.08
N ASN A 610 8.93 -8.58 -14.75
CA ASN A 610 9.40 -8.44 -13.36
C ASN A 610 8.58 -9.28 -12.37
N ILE A 611 8.51 -10.59 -12.61
CA ILE A 611 7.85 -11.56 -11.73
C ILE A 611 8.86 -12.66 -11.41
N GLU A 612 9.10 -12.91 -10.13
CA GLU A 612 10.06 -13.92 -9.67
C GLU A 612 9.43 -15.31 -9.58
N LYS A 613 8.13 -15.39 -9.26
CA LYS A 613 7.44 -16.66 -9.01
C LYS A 613 6.05 -16.72 -9.62
N LEU A 614 5.65 -17.94 -9.96
CA LEU A 614 4.27 -18.29 -10.30
C LEU A 614 3.71 -19.21 -9.21
N GLU A 615 2.47 -18.96 -8.78
CA GLU A 615 1.69 -19.83 -7.89
C GLU A 615 0.46 -20.37 -8.61
N PHE A 616 0.11 -21.64 -8.39
CA PHE A 616 -0.98 -22.33 -9.09
C PHE A 616 -2.04 -22.85 -8.10
N GLY A 617 -3.24 -23.18 -8.60
CA GLY A 617 -4.39 -23.59 -7.78
C GLY A 617 -4.20 -24.87 -6.94
N ASP A 618 -3.15 -25.66 -7.20
CA ASP A 618 -2.72 -26.80 -6.37
C ASP A 618 -1.71 -26.43 -5.26
N GLY A 619 -1.42 -25.14 -5.08
CA GLY A 619 -0.43 -24.62 -4.13
C GLY A 619 1.02 -24.82 -4.60
N LYS A 620 1.24 -25.29 -5.83
CA LYS A 620 2.58 -25.43 -6.38
C LYS A 620 3.12 -24.07 -6.79
N GLN A 621 4.38 -23.81 -6.47
CA GLN A 621 5.09 -22.61 -6.90
C GLN A 621 6.23 -22.97 -7.86
N LEU A 622 6.46 -22.14 -8.86
CA LEU A 622 7.57 -22.23 -9.82
C LEU A 622 8.32 -20.91 -9.86
N TRP A 623 9.64 -20.94 -9.81
CA TRP A 623 10.45 -19.76 -10.09
C TRP A 623 10.41 -19.42 -11.58
N VAL A 624 10.35 -18.14 -11.89
CA VAL A 624 10.53 -17.59 -13.24
C VAL A 624 12.00 -17.23 -13.48
N THR A 625 12.71 -16.81 -12.44
CA THR A 625 14.16 -16.57 -12.48
C THR A 625 14.92 -17.90 -12.47
N GLY A 626 16.04 -17.97 -13.18
CA GLY A 626 16.78 -19.23 -13.34
C GLY A 626 17.29 -19.78 -12.01
N GLN A 627 16.82 -20.96 -11.64
CA GLN A 627 17.26 -21.75 -10.50
C GLN A 627 18.06 -22.94 -11.01
N GLN A 628 19.21 -23.21 -10.40
CA GLN A 628 19.96 -24.41 -10.75
C GLN A 628 19.16 -25.64 -10.34
N ALA A 629 19.13 -26.65 -11.22
CA ALA A 629 18.61 -27.94 -10.86
C ALA A 629 19.35 -28.51 -9.64
N THR A 630 18.61 -29.08 -8.70
CA THR A 630 19.13 -29.67 -7.45
C THR A 630 18.78 -31.15 -7.35
N GLY A 631 19.30 -31.81 -6.31
CA GLY A 631 19.06 -33.23 -6.04
C GLY A 631 20.16 -34.18 -6.50
N ASP A 632 19.94 -35.48 -6.30
CA ASP A 632 20.97 -36.50 -6.45
C ASP A 632 20.87 -37.29 -7.76
N LEU A 633 21.82 -37.07 -8.68
CA LEU A 633 22.03 -37.94 -9.84
C LEU A 633 22.93 -39.12 -9.47
N THR A 634 22.34 -40.30 -9.22
CA THR A 634 23.09 -41.47 -8.74
C THR A 634 23.30 -42.53 -9.80
N ILE A 635 24.49 -43.14 -9.78
CA ILE A 635 24.86 -44.28 -10.61
C ILE A 635 24.65 -45.56 -9.80
N SER A 636 23.94 -46.54 -10.35
CA SER A 636 23.53 -47.79 -9.66
C SER A 636 24.68 -48.60 -9.05
N ASN A 637 25.91 -48.40 -9.53
CA ASN A 637 27.12 -48.95 -8.92
C ASN A 637 28.25 -47.92 -8.98
N PRO A 638 28.65 -47.30 -7.85
CA PRO A 638 29.77 -46.36 -7.78
C PRO A 638 31.15 -47.04 -7.89
N ASN A 639 31.22 -48.37 -7.88
CA ASN A 639 32.44 -49.18 -8.01
C ASN A 639 32.37 -50.14 -9.22
N PRO A 640 32.38 -49.63 -10.46
CA PRO A 640 32.07 -50.42 -11.65
C PRO A 640 33.21 -51.35 -12.09
N SER A 641 32.85 -52.52 -12.61
CA SER A 641 33.76 -53.49 -13.23
C SER A 641 33.57 -53.61 -14.73
N VAL A 642 34.61 -54.06 -15.45
CA VAL A 642 34.50 -54.34 -16.89
C VAL A 642 33.41 -55.38 -17.14
N GLY A 643 32.37 -54.98 -17.87
CA GLY A 643 31.21 -55.80 -18.22
C GLY A 643 29.93 -55.48 -17.45
N ASP A 644 29.99 -54.68 -16.38
CA ASP A 644 28.83 -54.27 -15.60
C ASP A 644 27.84 -53.45 -16.44
N LEU A 645 26.55 -53.58 -16.12
CA LEU A 645 25.49 -52.73 -16.68
C LEU A 645 25.08 -51.72 -15.61
N LEU A 646 25.51 -50.48 -15.78
CA LEU A 646 25.21 -49.37 -14.89
C LEU A 646 23.91 -48.70 -15.32
N ARG A 647 23.18 -48.15 -14.36
CA ARG A 647 21.95 -47.37 -14.57
C ARG A 647 22.03 -46.05 -13.83
N VAL A 648 21.33 -45.04 -14.35
CA VAL A 648 21.19 -43.74 -13.70
C VAL A 648 19.82 -43.65 -13.03
N ASN A 649 19.77 -43.15 -11.80
CA ASN A 649 18.54 -42.78 -11.13
C ASN A 649 18.41 -41.24 -11.11
N VAL A 650 17.24 -40.76 -11.51
CA VAL A 650 16.85 -39.34 -11.58
C VAL A 650 15.65 -39.01 -10.70
N ALA A 651 15.18 -39.96 -9.87
CA ALA A 651 13.94 -39.79 -9.11
C ALA A 651 13.96 -38.60 -8.13
N ASN A 652 15.15 -38.17 -7.72
CA ASN A 652 15.34 -37.05 -6.80
C ASN A 652 15.78 -35.76 -7.51
N LEU A 653 15.73 -35.71 -8.85
CA LEU A 653 16.01 -34.47 -9.57
C LEU A 653 14.89 -33.47 -9.26
N LEU A 654 15.27 -32.34 -8.68
CA LEU A 654 14.38 -31.25 -8.34
C LEU A 654 14.82 -30.00 -9.10
N ASP A 655 13.88 -29.15 -9.42
CA ASP A 655 14.14 -27.93 -10.16
C ASP A 655 13.15 -26.86 -9.70
N GLY A 656 13.67 -25.71 -9.28
CA GLY A 656 12.88 -24.58 -8.79
C GLY A 656 11.99 -23.98 -9.89
N ASN A 657 12.40 -24.07 -11.15
CA ASN A 657 11.63 -23.66 -12.33
C ASN A 657 10.67 -24.77 -12.82
N GLY A 658 10.75 -25.95 -12.21
CA GLY A 658 9.95 -27.12 -12.50
C GLY A 658 10.44 -27.93 -13.71
N LEU A 659 10.11 -29.22 -13.70
CA LEU A 659 10.36 -30.13 -14.82
C LEU A 659 9.06 -30.42 -15.55
N ALA A 660 9.05 -30.31 -16.88
CA ALA A 660 7.93 -30.79 -17.69
C ALA A 660 7.81 -32.32 -17.56
N ALA A 661 6.59 -32.86 -17.53
CA ALA A 661 6.36 -34.31 -17.37
C ALA A 661 7.02 -35.17 -18.47
N ASP A 662 7.20 -34.60 -19.67
CA ASP A 662 7.83 -35.24 -20.83
C ASP A 662 9.25 -34.72 -21.12
N VAL A 663 9.90 -34.06 -20.15
CA VAL A 663 11.23 -33.48 -20.37
C VAL A 663 12.24 -34.56 -20.80
N VAL A 664 12.89 -34.34 -21.94
CA VAL A 664 13.90 -35.27 -22.45
C VAL A 664 15.23 -34.98 -21.78
N ILE A 665 15.52 -35.71 -20.71
CA ILE A 665 16.80 -35.61 -20.03
C ILE A 665 17.87 -36.40 -20.79
N THR A 666 18.81 -35.69 -21.40
CA THR A 666 19.93 -36.30 -22.12
C THR A 666 21.00 -36.71 -21.14
N MET A 667 21.14 -38.02 -20.92
CA MET A 667 22.20 -38.60 -20.10
C MET A 667 23.45 -38.85 -20.92
N THR A 668 24.55 -38.22 -20.57
CA THR A 668 25.86 -38.44 -21.21
C THR A 668 26.83 -39.06 -20.22
N TRP A 669 27.25 -40.30 -20.49
CA TRP A 669 28.28 -40.99 -19.72
C TRP A 669 29.66 -40.47 -20.12
N GLN A 670 30.44 -40.01 -19.15
CA GLN A 670 31.80 -39.53 -19.36
C GLN A 670 32.80 -40.41 -18.60
N ALA A 671 33.96 -40.66 -19.20
CA ALA A 671 35.09 -41.32 -18.54
C ALA A 671 36.28 -40.36 -18.46
N PHE A 672 37.01 -40.38 -17.35
CA PHE A 672 38.20 -39.55 -17.18
C PHE A 672 39.44 -40.22 -17.80
N VAL A 673 39.83 -39.78 -18.99
CA VAL A 673 40.91 -40.38 -19.80
C VAL A 673 41.91 -39.32 -20.21
N ASN A 674 43.20 -39.54 -19.94
CA ASN A 674 44.30 -38.61 -20.24
C ASN A 674 44.12 -37.21 -19.61
N GLY A 675 43.54 -37.14 -18.41
CA GLY A 675 43.38 -35.89 -17.66
C GLY A 675 42.16 -35.04 -18.05
N GLN A 676 41.27 -35.56 -18.91
CA GLN A 676 40.03 -34.87 -19.30
C GLN A 676 38.83 -35.83 -19.30
N TRP A 677 37.65 -35.29 -19.00
CA TRP A 677 36.39 -36.02 -19.16
C TRP A 677 36.03 -36.13 -20.64
N ARG A 678 35.73 -37.36 -21.10
CA ARG A 678 35.36 -37.64 -22.48
C ARG A 678 34.08 -38.46 -22.53
N ASP A 679 33.14 -38.05 -23.38
CA ASP A 679 31.89 -38.75 -23.61
C ASP A 679 32.14 -40.17 -24.15
N GLN A 680 31.39 -41.13 -23.60
CA GLN A 680 31.49 -42.56 -23.94
C GLN A 680 30.21 -43.06 -24.61
N ALA A 681 29.05 -42.66 -24.08
CA ALA A 681 27.74 -43.07 -24.58
C ALA A 681 26.66 -42.13 -24.05
N THR A 682 25.49 -42.17 -24.67
CA THR A 682 24.27 -41.50 -24.19
C THR A 682 23.21 -42.53 -23.81
N GLY A 683 22.41 -42.24 -22.78
CA GLY A 683 21.27 -43.06 -22.35
C GLY A 683 21.30 -43.45 -20.88
N VAL A 684 20.17 -43.98 -20.38
CA VAL A 684 19.97 -44.30 -18.95
C VAL A 684 20.69 -45.57 -18.49
N GLU A 685 21.14 -46.42 -19.43
CA GLU A 685 21.95 -47.60 -19.14
C GLU A 685 23.31 -47.52 -19.86
N PHE A 686 24.36 -47.99 -19.20
CA PHE A 686 25.70 -48.07 -19.79
C PHE A 686 26.38 -49.38 -19.44
N ARG A 687 26.77 -50.14 -20.47
CA ARG A 687 27.58 -51.35 -20.29
C ARG A 687 29.05 -51.00 -20.34
N VAL A 688 29.76 -51.21 -19.24
CA VAL A 688 31.17 -50.82 -19.09
C VAL A 688 32.07 -51.61 -20.05
N PRO A 689 32.69 -50.96 -21.05
CA PRO A 689 33.58 -51.61 -21.99
C PRO A 689 34.99 -51.72 -21.42
N GLY A 690 35.74 -52.76 -21.82
CA GLY A 690 37.12 -52.97 -21.33
C GLY A 690 38.13 -51.89 -21.76
N ALA A 691 37.81 -51.06 -22.74
CA ALA A 691 38.72 -50.04 -23.29
C ALA A 691 38.95 -48.83 -22.35
N ILE A 692 38.07 -48.62 -21.38
CA ILE A 692 38.15 -47.52 -20.39
C ILE A 692 38.48 -48.02 -18.98
N GLN A 693 39.00 -49.25 -18.88
CA GLN A 693 39.45 -49.82 -17.61
C GLN A 693 40.47 -48.88 -16.92
N GLY A 694 40.32 -48.67 -15.62
CA GLY A 694 41.15 -47.78 -14.81
C GLY A 694 40.76 -46.30 -14.86
N ALA A 695 39.76 -45.90 -15.65
CA ALA A 695 39.18 -44.56 -15.61
C ALA A 695 37.95 -44.52 -14.68
N PRO A 696 37.77 -43.49 -13.85
CA PRO A 696 36.49 -43.22 -13.21
C PRO A 696 35.46 -42.71 -14.22
N LEU A 697 34.18 -42.95 -13.92
CA LEU A 697 33.02 -42.52 -14.72
C LEU A 697 32.25 -41.42 -13.99
N ARG A 698 31.49 -40.64 -14.75
CA ARG A 698 30.39 -39.79 -14.25
C ARG A 698 29.29 -39.70 -15.30
N VAL A 699 28.13 -39.24 -14.91
CA VAL A 699 27.05 -38.89 -15.83
C VAL A 699 26.77 -37.41 -15.74
N VAL A 700 26.59 -36.79 -16.90
CA VAL A 700 26.06 -35.44 -17.04
C VAL A 700 24.63 -35.57 -17.55
N ALA A 701 23.66 -35.13 -16.76
CA ALA A 701 22.30 -34.90 -17.19
C ALA A 701 22.23 -33.50 -17.80
N SER A 702 21.69 -33.38 -19.01
CA SER A 702 21.43 -32.11 -19.66
C SER A 702 19.99 -32.08 -20.15
N PHE A 703 19.26 -31.03 -19.81
CA PHE A 703 17.86 -30.83 -20.16
C PHE A 703 17.57 -29.33 -20.20
N ASN A 704 16.40 -28.97 -20.71
CA ASN A 704 15.86 -27.65 -20.47
C ASN A 704 14.75 -27.81 -19.43
N ASP A 705 14.70 -26.90 -18.47
CA ASP A 705 13.63 -26.85 -17.50
C ASP A 705 12.31 -26.43 -18.16
N ARG A 706 11.29 -26.19 -17.34
CA ARG A 706 9.98 -25.75 -17.83
C ARG A 706 9.93 -24.29 -18.29
N MET A 707 10.87 -23.45 -17.85
CA MET A 707 11.02 -22.04 -18.27
C MET A 707 11.90 -21.89 -19.53
N GLY A 708 12.50 -22.99 -20.00
CA GLY A 708 13.35 -23.06 -21.19
C GLY A 708 14.83 -22.87 -20.92
N ASP A 709 15.23 -22.76 -19.65
CA ASP A 709 16.62 -22.58 -19.23
C ASP A 709 17.38 -23.90 -19.31
N ALA A 710 18.59 -23.83 -19.87
CA ALA A 710 19.40 -25.01 -20.15
C ALA A 710 20.18 -25.44 -18.90
N GLU A 711 19.79 -26.56 -18.33
CA GLU A 711 20.29 -27.05 -17.06
C GLU A 711 21.25 -28.22 -17.22
N THR A 712 22.24 -28.30 -16.33
CA THR A 712 23.17 -29.43 -16.26
C THR A 712 23.42 -29.88 -14.84
N LEU A 713 23.22 -31.17 -14.58
CA LEU A 713 23.56 -31.80 -13.30
C LEU A 713 24.61 -32.90 -13.51
N VAL A 714 25.64 -32.91 -12.67
CA VAL A 714 26.75 -33.85 -12.79
C VAL A 714 26.74 -34.80 -11.60
N SER A 715 26.72 -36.11 -11.88
CA SER A 715 26.79 -37.13 -10.83
C SER A 715 28.12 -37.06 -10.08
N ALA A 716 28.15 -37.58 -8.86
CA ALA A 716 29.41 -37.98 -8.23
C ALA A 716 30.19 -38.93 -9.16
N GLN A 717 31.53 -38.81 -9.14
CA GLN A 717 32.39 -39.71 -9.90
C GLN A 717 32.41 -41.11 -9.28
N THR A 718 32.42 -42.14 -10.10
CA THR A 718 32.66 -43.51 -9.66
C THR A 718 34.13 -43.70 -9.28
N GLN A 719 34.45 -44.77 -8.55
CA GLN A 719 35.81 -45.28 -8.49
C GLN A 719 36.28 -45.75 -9.88
N ALA A 720 37.59 -45.91 -10.05
CA ALA A 720 38.19 -46.38 -11.30
C ALA A 720 37.72 -47.79 -11.66
N ILE A 721 37.40 -48.02 -12.95
CA ILE A 721 36.86 -49.30 -13.43
C ILE A 721 37.85 -50.46 -13.20
N LEU A 722 37.39 -51.50 -12.48
CA LEU A 722 38.19 -52.67 -12.11
C LEU A 722 37.99 -53.86 -13.10
N PRO A 723 38.97 -54.78 -13.28
CA PRO A 723 38.86 -55.97 -14.17
C PRO A 723 38.03 -57.13 -13.56
N ARG A 724 37.30 -57.94 -14.36
CA ARG A 724 36.28 -58.96 -13.93
C ARG A 724 36.70 -60.13 -12.99
N ASN A 725 37.92 -60.16 -12.47
CA ASN A 725 38.30 -61.04 -11.36
C ASN A 725 38.86 -60.12 -10.29
N GLN A 726 38.20 -60.02 -9.14
CA GLN A 726 38.45 -58.97 -8.16
C GLN A 726 38.56 -59.53 -6.77
N ALA A 727 39.42 -58.89 -5.98
CA ALA A 727 39.50 -59.17 -4.56
C ALA A 727 38.19 -58.72 -3.90
N THR A 728 37.75 -59.45 -2.86
CA THR A 728 36.73 -58.98 -1.92
C THR A 728 37.02 -57.53 -1.53
N THR A 729 36.08 -56.63 -1.81
CA THR A 729 36.21 -55.18 -1.57
C THR A 729 35.20 -54.69 -0.55
N GLY A 730 35.43 -53.50 0.00
CA GLY A 730 34.63 -52.92 1.07
C GLY A 730 35.21 -53.19 2.45
N VAL A 731 34.58 -52.59 3.46
CA VAL A 731 34.90 -52.79 4.88
C VAL A 731 33.60 -52.93 5.66
N PRO A 732 33.59 -53.69 6.77
CA PRO A 732 32.43 -53.71 7.65
C PRO A 732 32.22 -52.33 8.29
N VAL A 733 30.97 -51.93 8.45
CA VAL A 733 30.57 -50.68 9.12
C VAL A 733 29.89 -51.01 10.44
N ILE A 734 30.14 -50.22 11.48
CA ILE A 734 29.39 -50.30 12.73
C ILE A 734 28.21 -49.33 12.59
N ASN A 735 26.99 -49.78 12.89
CA ASN A 735 25.77 -48.98 12.72
C ASN A 735 25.73 -47.69 13.55
N ASP A 736 26.55 -47.60 14.58
CA ASP A 736 26.68 -46.46 15.48
C ASP A 736 28.17 -46.26 15.80
N LEU A 737 28.70 -45.07 15.48
CA LEU A 737 30.10 -44.72 15.68
C LEU A 737 30.34 -43.93 16.99
N THR A 738 29.28 -43.60 17.74
CA THR A 738 29.29 -42.96 19.07
C THR A 738 28.67 -43.89 20.10
N PRO A 739 29.24 -45.10 20.30
CA PRO A 739 28.57 -46.15 21.07
C PRO A 739 28.51 -45.82 22.56
N THR A 740 27.35 -45.92 23.18
CA THR A 740 27.22 -45.92 24.65
C THR A 740 27.17 -47.35 25.18
N GLU A 741 27.64 -47.57 26.40
CA GLU A 741 27.49 -48.87 27.03
C GLU A 741 26.03 -49.32 27.16
N SER A 742 25.82 -50.64 27.23
CA SER A 742 24.49 -51.28 27.28
C SER A 742 23.62 -51.12 26.01
N LEU A 743 23.99 -50.25 25.06
CA LEU A 743 23.36 -50.17 23.73
C LEU A 743 23.99 -51.18 22.75
N THR A 744 23.16 -51.81 21.90
CA THR A 744 23.64 -52.91 21.04
C THR A 744 24.11 -52.39 19.68
N LEU A 745 25.40 -52.62 19.40
CA LEU A 745 26.01 -52.35 18.11
C LEU A 745 25.82 -53.54 17.15
N THR A 746 25.76 -53.24 15.86
CA THR A 746 25.62 -54.21 14.76
C THR A 746 26.69 -53.94 13.71
N ALA A 747 27.44 -54.98 13.36
CA ALA A 747 28.38 -54.97 12.25
C ALA A 747 27.63 -55.16 10.92
N VAL A 748 27.44 -54.07 10.21
CA VAL A 748 26.80 -54.00 8.90
C VAL A 748 27.82 -54.41 7.83
N VAL A 749 27.55 -55.52 7.16
CA VAL A 749 28.41 -56.11 6.11
C VAL A 749 27.85 -55.92 4.70
N SER A 750 26.74 -55.20 4.53
CA SER A 750 26.13 -54.93 3.22
C SER A 750 27.05 -54.14 2.27
N GLY A 751 28.02 -53.39 2.82
CA GLY A 751 29.06 -52.69 2.05
C GLY A 751 30.25 -53.57 1.65
N ILE A 752 30.32 -54.83 2.10
CA ILE A 752 31.32 -55.80 1.65
C ILE A 752 30.76 -56.49 0.41
N ALA A 753 31.47 -56.35 -0.71
CA ALA A 753 31.08 -56.92 -1.98
C ALA A 753 32.18 -57.84 -2.48
N ASP A 754 31.76 -59.01 -2.96
CA ASP A 754 32.56 -59.84 -3.84
C ASP A 754 31.83 -60.02 -5.16
N ALA A 755 32.54 -59.83 -6.27
CA ALA A 755 31.95 -59.79 -7.60
C ALA A 755 31.56 -61.19 -8.13
N ASP A 756 32.01 -62.25 -7.47
CA ASP A 756 31.74 -63.65 -7.84
C ASP A 756 30.82 -64.42 -6.86
N GLY A 757 30.61 -63.96 -5.62
CA GLY A 757 29.50 -64.40 -4.77
C GLY A 757 29.81 -64.49 -3.26
N LEU A 758 28.81 -64.12 -2.45
CA LEU A 758 28.79 -64.27 -0.99
C LEU A 758 27.48 -64.98 -0.56
N SER A 759 27.42 -66.29 -0.71
CA SER A 759 26.27 -67.12 -0.37
C SER A 759 26.17 -67.41 1.13
N GLY A 760 25.47 -66.53 1.86
CA GLY A 760 24.88 -66.78 3.19
C GLY A 760 25.69 -67.68 4.15
N GLY A 761 26.69 -67.11 4.83
CA GLY A 761 27.56 -67.82 5.79
C GLY A 761 29.03 -67.45 5.70
N ASN A 762 29.39 -66.57 4.76
CA ASN A 762 30.75 -66.17 4.41
C ASN A 762 31.46 -65.28 5.43
N PHE A 763 30.76 -64.78 6.46
CA PHE A 763 31.28 -63.80 7.41
C PHE A 763 31.48 -64.39 8.81
N THR A 764 32.66 -64.16 9.37
CA THR A 764 32.94 -64.41 10.79
C THR A 764 33.40 -63.12 11.46
N TYR A 765 32.84 -62.81 12.61
CA TYR A 765 33.01 -61.54 13.30
C TYR A 765 33.94 -61.71 14.50
N GLN A 766 34.74 -60.68 14.79
CA GLN A 766 35.48 -60.56 16.03
C GLN A 766 35.56 -59.09 16.41
N TRP A 767 34.85 -58.71 17.47
CA TRP A 767 34.95 -57.37 18.04
C TRP A 767 36.26 -57.22 18.81
N ARG A 768 36.87 -56.06 18.69
CA ARG A 768 38.13 -55.70 19.33
C ARG A 768 37.98 -54.36 20.04
N MET A 769 38.68 -54.22 21.16
CA MET A 769 38.77 -52.97 21.91
C MET A 769 40.19 -52.42 21.83
N SER A 770 40.31 -51.10 21.97
CA SER A 770 41.61 -50.45 22.05
C SER A 770 42.39 -50.86 23.31
N SER A 771 43.71 -50.81 23.20
CA SER A 771 44.70 -51.14 24.22
C SER A 771 45.98 -50.33 24.01
N PRO A 772 46.89 -50.20 25.00
CA PRO A 772 48.11 -49.41 24.87
C PRO A 772 49.06 -49.83 23.72
N THR A 773 48.90 -51.05 23.18
CA THR A 773 49.74 -51.59 22.09
C THR A 773 48.96 -51.86 20.79
N GLY A 774 47.76 -51.27 20.63
CA GLY A 774 46.89 -51.47 19.47
C GLY A 774 45.51 -51.99 19.88
N PHE A 775 44.98 -52.99 19.19
CA PHE A 775 43.68 -53.57 19.53
C PHE A 775 43.78 -55.03 19.94
N VAL A 776 42.95 -55.42 20.91
CA VAL A 776 42.85 -56.78 21.42
C VAL A 776 41.44 -57.32 21.25
N ASN A 777 41.32 -58.62 21.00
CA ASN A 777 40.02 -59.27 20.85
C ASN A 777 39.23 -59.22 22.16
N ILE A 778 37.96 -58.86 22.07
CA ILE A 778 37.02 -58.97 23.18
C ILE A 778 36.60 -60.44 23.26
N ASN A 779 36.87 -61.07 24.40
CA ASN A 779 36.66 -62.50 24.56
C ASN A 779 35.17 -62.87 24.41
N GLY A 780 34.84 -63.75 23.46
CA GLY A 780 33.47 -64.20 23.19
C GLY A 780 32.64 -63.31 22.25
N ALA A 781 33.11 -62.10 21.91
CA ALA A 781 32.39 -61.16 21.04
C ALA A 781 32.58 -61.51 19.54
N THR A 782 31.94 -62.60 19.11
CA THR A 782 32.07 -63.17 17.74
C THR A 782 30.77 -63.17 16.93
N SER A 783 29.73 -62.53 17.47
CA SER A 783 28.45 -62.32 16.78
C SER A 783 28.51 -61.08 15.88
N ALA A 784 27.56 -60.98 14.94
CA ALA A 784 27.34 -59.78 14.14
C ALA A 784 26.93 -58.57 15.02
N THR A 785 26.40 -58.82 16.22
CA THR A 785 26.05 -57.80 17.20
C THR A 785 26.96 -57.85 18.42
N TYR A 786 27.14 -56.71 19.08
CA TYR A 786 27.89 -56.59 20.33
C TYR A 786 27.32 -55.48 21.21
N THR A 787 27.06 -55.79 22.48
CA THR A 787 26.65 -54.83 23.50
C THR A 787 27.88 -54.50 24.36
N PRO A 788 28.43 -53.28 24.30
CA PRO A 788 29.50 -52.87 25.20
C PRO A 788 29.01 -52.86 26.65
N GLY A 789 29.91 -53.11 27.60
CA GLY A 789 29.63 -52.90 29.02
C GLY A 789 30.85 -52.26 29.68
N GLN A 790 30.74 -51.88 30.95
CA GLN A 790 31.72 -51.04 31.67
C GLN A 790 33.21 -51.18 31.32
N ALA A 791 33.73 -52.39 31.12
CA ALA A 791 35.14 -52.59 30.79
C ALA A 791 35.57 -51.95 29.45
N MET A 792 34.60 -51.59 28.61
CA MET A 792 34.76 -51.00 27.28
C MET A 792 34.58 -49.48 27.29
N VAL A 793 34.02 -48.89 28.35
CA VAL A 793 33.90 -47.42 28.50
C VAL A 793 35.27 -46.76 28.37
N GLY A 794 35.34 -45.67 27.62
CA GLY A 794 36.56 -44.95 27.28
C GLY A 794 37.51 -45.69 26.33
N ARG A 795 37.10 -46.82 25.76
CA ARG A 795 37.84 -47.54 24.71
C ARG A 795 37.14 -47.38 23.38
N THR A 796 37.91 -47.29 22.31
CA THR A 796 37.36 -47.37 20.96
C THR A 796 37.16 -48.83 20.55
N LEU A 797 36.13 -49.07 19.77
CA LEU A 797 35.77 -50.38 19.25
C LEU A 797 36.04 -50.46 17.76
N GLN A 798 36.31 -51.67 17.30
CA GLN A 798 36.28 -52.00 15.89
C GLN A 798 35.87 -53.46 15.74
N VAL A 799 35.28 -53.80 14.60
CA VAL A 799 34.96 -55.18 14.25
C VAL A 799 35.87 -55.66 13.13
N VAL A 800 36.43 -56.84 13.31
CA VAL A 800 37.08 -57.59 12.25
C VAL A 800 36.08 -58.56 11.68
N VAL A 801 35.91 -58.51 10.36
CA VAL A 801 35.12 -59.48 9.62
C VAL A 801 36.06 -60.27 8.73
N THR A 802 36.15 -61.57 8.93
CA THR A 802 36.84 -62.47 8.00
C THR A 802 35.83 -63.01 7.02
N VAL A 803 36.09 -62.78 5.73
CA VAL A 803 35.25 -63.17 4.59
C VAL A 803 35.87 -64.39 3.92
N VAL A 804 35.07 -65.40 3.64
CA VAL A 804 35.44 -66.54 2.79
C VAL A 804 34.48 -66.56 1.62
N ASP A 805 34.97 -66.36 0.39
CA ASP A 805 34.12 -66.37 -0.79
C ASP A 805 33.58 -67.77 -1.15
N ASP A 806 32.66 -67.79 -2.10
CA ASP A 806 31.97 -69.00 -2.54
C ASP A 806 32.86 -69.95 -3.40
N GLU A 807 34.04 -69.50 -3.86
CA GLU A 807 34.94 -70.27 -4.73
C GLU A 807 36.24 -70.73 -4.03
N GLY A 808 36.37 -70.47 -2.73
CA GLY A 808 37.39 -71.05 -1.85
C GLY A 808 38.74 -70.36 -1.92
N ASN A 809 38.79 -69.06 -2.23
CA ASN A 809 40.02 -68.29 -2.10
C ASN A 809 40.42 -68.12 -0.62
N PRO A 810 41.69 -67.74 -0.33
CA PRO A 810 42.13 -67.51 1.03
C PRO A 810 41.28 -66.43 1.74
N PRO A 811 40.88 -66.65 3.00
CA PRO A 811 40.02 -65.71 3.71
C PRO A 811 40.58 -64.29 3.75
N VAL A 812 39.74 -63.29 3.42
CA VAL A 812 40.09 -61.87 3.47
C VAL A 812 39.66 -61.30 4.81
N VAL A 813 40.60 -60.64 5.52
CA VAL A 813 40.34 -60.03 6.83
C VAL A 813 40.10 -58.53 6.65
N LEU A 814 38.86 -58.10 6.83
CA LEU A 814 38.44 -56.71 6.74
C LEU A 814 38.21 -56.14 8.13
N THR A 815 38.60 -54.87 8.33
CA THR A 815 38.51 -54.19 9.63
C THR A 815 37.67 -52.93 9.44
N SER A 816 36.71 -52.70 10.35
CA SER A 816 35.88 -51.49 10.32
C SER A 816 36.71 -50.24 10.61
N THR A 817 36.14 -49.08 10.34
CA THR A 817 36.58 -47.86 11.02
C THR A 817 36.44 -48.04 12.53
N THR A 818 37.31 -47.34 13.25
CA THR A 818 37.28 -47.29 14.72
C THR A 818 36.12 -46.39 15.15
N THR A 819 35.32 -46.82 16.13
CA THR A 819 34.32 -45.95 16.76
C THR A 819 34.98 -44.82 17.56
N GLN A 820 34.22 -43.80 17.94
CA GLN A 820 34.57 -42.98 19.09
C GLN A 820 34.69 -43.86 20.34
N PRO A 821 35.38 -43.39 21.39
CA PRO A 821 35.42 -44.11 22.66
C PRO A 821 34.01 -44.36 23.17
N VAL A 822 33.79 -45.54 23.76
CA VAL A 822 32.47 -45.91 24.26
C VAL A 822 32.10 -45.03 25.44
N GLY A 823 30.95 -44.38 25.37
CA GLY A 823 30.37 -43.62 26.47
C GLY A 823 29.81 -44.50 27.60
N ASP A 824 29.66 -43.92 28.78
CA ASP A 824 29.09 -44.50 29.99
C ASP A 824 27.57 -44.30 30.05
N LEU A 825 26.85 -45.23 30.68
CA LEU A 825 25.42 -45.10 30.99
C LEU A 825 25.30 -45.05 32.51
N ILE A 826 25.12 -43.86 33.05
CA ILE A 826 25.10 -43.62 34.49
C ILE A 826 23.66 -43.40 34.92
N VAL A 827 23.10 -44.39 35.64
CA VAL A 827 21.73 -44.33 36.17
C VAL A 827 21.76 -44.15 37.69
N GLY A 828 21.05 -43.14 38.16
CA GLY A 828 20.84 -42.81 39.56
C GLY A 828 19.85 -43.74 40.27
N THR A 829 19.31 -43.22 41.36
CA THR A 829 18.34 -43.84 42.25
C THR A 829 17.25 -42.83 42.55
N ASN A 830 16.13 -43.22 43.14
CA ASN A 830 15.05 -42.29 43.51
C ASN A 830 15.39 -41.35 44.72
N GLY A 831 16.65 -41.00 44.94
CA GLY A 831 17.02 -39.94 45.88
C GLY A 831 18.29 -39.23 45.41
N ALA A 832 18.52 -38.01 45.91
CA ALA A 832 19.57 -37.10 45.46
C ALA A 832 20.94 -37.76 45.13
N ASN A 833 21.40 -37.55 43.92
CA ASN A 833 22.60 -38.12 43.33
C ASN A 833 23.50 -37.04 42.73
N THR A 834 24.78 -37.39 42.57
CA THR A 834 25.73 -36.60 41.78
C THR A 834 26.31 -37.54 40.74
N LEU A 835 25.90 -37.36 39.50
CA LEU A 835 26.30 -38.16 38.35
C LEU A 835 27.30 -37.33 37.54
N VAL A 836 28.43 -37.93 37.20
CA VAL A 836 29.51 -37.25 36.48
C VAL A 836 29.90 -38.14 35.32
N GLY A 837 29.67 -37.64 34.11
CA GLY A 837 30.10 -38.26 32.88
C GLY A 837 31.62 -38.18 32.72
N THR A 838 32.06 -38.63 31.59
CA THR A 838 33.43 -38.85 31.21
C THR A 838 33.88 -37.71 30.29
N ALA A 839 34.68 -38.01 29.28
CA ALA A 839 35.11 -37.01 28.29
C ALA A 839 34.63 -37.42 26.90
N TRP A 840 33.58 -38.25 26.84
CA TRP A 840 32.99 -38.84 25.66
C TRP A 840 31.47 -38.76 25.79
N SER A 841 30.75 -38.92 24.67
CA SER A 841 29.28 -38.91 24.62
C SER A 841 28.62 -39.96 25.51
N ASP A 842 28.06 -39.51 26.63
CA ASP A 842 27.51 -40.30 27.72
C ASP A 842 25.99 -40.13 27.85
N ILE A 843 25.35 -41.03 28.60
CA ILE A 843 23.93 -40.91 28.98
C ILE A 843 23.84 -40.91 30.51
N LEU A 844 23.35 -39.81 31.08
CA LEU A 844 23.14 -39.65 32.52
C LEU A 844 21.64 -39.60 32.83
N ARG A 845 21.18 -40.36 33.82
CA ARG A 845 19.77 -40.40 34.25
C ARG A 845 19.65 -40.29 35.77
N GLY A 846 19.08 -39.21 36.30
CA GLY A 846 18.87 -39.00 37.73
C GLY A 846 17.81 -39.91 38.35
N GLU A 847 16.73 -40.15 37.59
CA GLU A 847 15.51 -40.87 38.00
C GLU A 847 14.64 -40.08 38.98
N GLY A 848 15.07 -39.86 40.21
CA GLY A 848 14.36 -38.88 41.05
C GLY A 848 15.04 -38.58 42.37
N GLY A 849 14.52 -37.58 43.10
CA GLY A 849 15.33 -36.83 44.05
C GLY A 849 15.97 -35.63 43.36
N ASN A 850 16.66 -34.77 44.11
CA ASN A 850 17.31 -33.59 43.57
C ASN A 850 18.74 -33.95 43.18
N ASP A 851 18.99 -34.07 41.89
CA ASP A 851 20.20 -34.62 41.31
C ASP A 851 21.11 -33.54 40.74
N THR A 852 22.40 -33.87 40.58
CA THR A 852 23.37 -33.03 39.87
C THR A 852 24.01 -33.89 38.80
N LEU A 853 23.77 -33.56 37.53
CA LEU A 853 24.26 -34.27 36.36
C LEU A 853 25.28 -33.38 35.64
N LEU A 854 26.51 -33.87 35.50
CA LEU A 854 27.59 -33.17 34.81
C LEU A 854 28.01 -34.02 33.60
N GLY A 855 27.75 -33.56 32.38
CA GLY A 855 28.02 -34.28 31.12
C GLY A 855 29.51 -34.53 30.92
N GLY A 856 30.29 -33.44 30.85
CA GLY A 856 31.74 -33.52 30.79
C GLY A 856 32.28 -32.97 29.49
N ALA A 857 32.76 -33.85 28.61
CA ALA A 857 33.12 -33.44 27.26
C ALA A 857 32.52 -34.43 26.28
N GLY A 858 32.26 -33.99 25.05
CA GLY A 858 31.55 -34.80 24.05
C GLY A 858 30.04 -34.56 24.12
N ASP A 859 29.32 -35.04 23.10
CA ASP A 859 27.89 -34.78 22.94
C ASP A 859 27.08 -35.73 23.87
N ASP A 860 26.54 -35.20 24.96
CA ASP A 860 25.94 -35.95 26.07
C ASP A 860 24.40 -35.86 26.09
N LEU A 861 23.75 -36.86 26.71
CA LEU A 861 22.31 -36.83 27.03
C LEU A 861 22.10 -36.88 28.55
N LEU A 862 21.60 -35.79 29.12
CA LEU A 862 21.32 -35.64 30.54
C LEU A 862 19.80 -35.64 30.77
N ILE A 863 19.31 -36.53 31.63
CA ILE A 863 17.89 -36.64 32.00
C ILE A 863 17.79 -36.56 33.53
N GLY A 864 17.23 -35.48 34.06
CA GLY A 864 17.03 -35.25 35.50
C GLY A 864 16.07 -36.26 36.11
N GLY A 865 14.79 -36.17 35.72
CA GLY A 865 13.74 -37.05 36.19
C GLY A 865 12.82 -36.32 37.16
N ALA A 866 12.52 -36.90 38.32
CA ALA A 866 11.61 -36.28 39.29
C ALA A 866 12.35 -35.64 40.46
N GLY A 867 12.33 -34.31 40.60
CA GLY A 867 12.99 -33.55 41.65
C GLY A 867 13.51 -32.24 41.10
N ASN A 868 14.18 -31.45 41.93
CA ASN A 868 14.80 -30.21 41.46
C ASN A 868 16.26 -30.50 41.14
N ASP A 869 16.58 -30.62 39.86
CA ASP A 869 17.83 -31.13 39.33
C ASP A 869 18.73 -30.01 38.79
N ASN A 870 20.03 -30.26 38.76
CA ASN A 870 21.02 -29.37 38.18
C ASN A 870 21.77 -30.11 37.08
N LEU A 871 21.51 -29.77 35.83
CA LEU A 871 22.06 -30.38 34.63
C LEU A 871 23.06 -29.41 34.00
N SER A 872 24.28 -29.89 33.75
CA SER A 872 25.33 -29.12 33.08
C SER A 872 25.96 -29.97 31.97
N GLY A 873 25.77 -29.60 30.71
CA GLY A 873 26.33 -30.28 29.54
C GLY A 873 27.86 -30.16 29.48
N GLN A 874 28.34 -28.94 29.70
CA GLN A 874 29.74 -28.52 29.75
C GLN A 874 30.39 -28.31 28.38
N ALA A 875 30.76 -29.34 27.64
CA ALA A 875 31.45 -29.14 26.37
C ALA A 875 31.06 -30.20 25.36
N GLY A 876 30.44 -29.82 24.25
CA GLY A 876 29.80 -30.77 23.34
C GLY A 876 28.50 -30.17 22.84
N GLN A 877 27.83 -30.86 21.93
CA GLN A 877 26.43 -30.53 21.62
C GLN A 877 25.55 -31.50 22.43
N ASP A 878 24.98 -30.98 23.50
CA ASP A 878 24.33 -31.75 24.54
C ASP A 878 22.81 -31.65 24.46
N ILE A 879 22.13 -32.67 24.99
CA ILE A 879 20.67 -32.69 25.17
C ILE A 879 20.38 -32.78 26.66
N LEU A 880 19.77 -31.75 27.22
CA LEU A 880 19.41 -31.65 28.64
C LEU A 880 17.88 -31.70 28.78
N GLN A 881 17.40 -32.62 29.62
CA GLN A 881 15.98 -32.80 29.92
C GLN A 881 15.77 -32.82 31.45
N GLY A 882 15.11 -31.79 32.00
CA GLY A 882 14.80 -31.68 33.43
C GLY A 882 13.75 -32.69 33.89
N ASP A 883 12.66 -32.80 33.12
CA ASP A 883 11.43 -33.55 33.40
C ASP A 883 10.51 -32.88 34.42
N ALA A 884 10.56 -33.23 35.72
CA ALA A 884 9.57 -32.76 36.69
C ALA A 884 10.21 -32.23 37.96
N GLY A 885 9.97 -30.96 38.25
CA GLY A 885 10.51 -30.20 39.37
C GLY A 885 11.06 -28.88 38.85
N ASN A 886 11.72 -28.12 39.73
CA ASN A 886 12.31 -26.84 39.34
C ASN A 886 13.79 -27.06 39.06
N ASP A 887 14.13 -27.18 37.78
CA ASP A 887 15.42 -27.62 37.28
C ASP A 887 16.30 -26.45 36.84
N THR A 888 17.61 -26.64 36.87
CA THR A 888 18.58 -25.70 36.30
C THR A 888 19.34 -26.40 35.19
N LEU A 889 19.21 -25.90 33.97
CA LEU A 889 19.83 -26.46 32.76
C LEU A 889 20.87 -25.47 32.23
N ASP A 890 22.12 -25.93 32.13
CA ASP A 890 23.28 -25.18 31.67
C ASP A 890 23.95 -25.96 30.53
N GLY A 891 23.72 -25.54 29.28
CA GLY A 891 24.29 -26.18 28.10
C GLY A 891 25.82 -26.14 28.14
N GLY A 892 26.36 -24.94 28.28
CA GLY A 892 27.79 -24.69 28.33
C GLY A 892 28.37 -24.47 26.93
N LEU A 893 29.52 -25.08 26.63
CA LEU A 893 30.17 -24.86 25.34
C LEU A 893 29.59 -25.77 24.26
N GLY A 894 28.85 -25.21 23.31
CA GLY A 894 28.37 -25.94 22.15
C GLY A 894 27.04 -25.39 21.66
N ALA A 895 26.33 -26.16 20.85
CA ALA A 895 24.97 -25.82 20.45
C ALA A 895 24.05 -26.86 21.10
N ASP A 896 23.40 -26.47 22.19
CA ASP A 896 22.72 -27.40 23.09
C ASP A 896 21.19 -27.35 22.95
N SER A 897 20.52 -28.45 23.27
CA SER A 897 19.05 -28.51 23.33
C SER A 897 18.61 -28.70 24.78
N MET A 898 17.84 -27.76 25.30
CA MET A 898 17.41 -27.76 26.71
C MET A 898 15.88 -27.81 26.81
N THR A 899 15.37 -28.74 27.62
CA THR A 899 13.94 -28.90 27.92
C THR A 899 13.75 -29.09 29.43
N GLY A 900 13.14 -28.13 30.09
CA GLY A 900 12.91 -28.08 31.54
C GLY A 900 11.81 -29.06 31.93
N GLY A 901 10.61 -28.85 31.40
CA GLY A 901 9.50 -29.78 31.55
C GLY A 901 8.39 -29.22 32.43
N ALA A 902 8.22 -29.72 33.64
CA ALA A 902 7.15 -29.31 34.55
C ALA A 902 7.70 -28.80 35.88
N GLY A 903 7.44 -27.54 36.20
CA GLY A 903 7.99 -26.81 37.34
C GLY A 903 8.59 -25.48 36.88
N ASP A 904 9.11 -24.69 37.81
CA ASP A 904 9.71 -23.39 37.45
C ASP A 904 11.21 -23.59 37.17
N ASP A 905 11.57 -23.63 35.90
CA ASP A 905 12.89 -24.02 35.40
C ASP A 905 13.79 -22.81 35.09
N THR A 906 15.10 -23.03 35.11
CA THR A 906 16.11 -22.02 34.76
C THR A 906 17.03 -22.54 33.67
N TYR A 907 17.03 -21.84 32.54
CA TYR A 907 17.91 -22.06 31.40
C TYR A 907 19.08 -21.08 31.42
N ILE A 908 20.30 -21.59 31.26
CA ILE A 908 21.49 -20.77 31.07
C ILE A 908 21.91 -20.91 29.60
N VAL A 909 21.77 -19.81 28.85
CA VAL A 909 22.05 -19.75 27.41
C VAL A 909 23.28 -18.87 27.16
N ASP A 910 24.40 -19.48 26.78
CA ASP A 910 25.67 -18.80 26.57
C ASP A 910 26.30 -19.02 25.18
N ASP A 911 25.71 -19.88 24.34
CA ASP A 911 26.03 -19.99 22.91
C ASP A 911 24.81 -19.65 22.03
N PHE A 912 25.05 -19.07 20.85
CA PHE A 912 23.99 -18.72 19.90
C PHE A 912 23.30 -19.96 19.30
N GLY A 913 23.95 -21.13 19.34
CA GLY A 913 23.40 -22.39 18.90
C GLY A 913 22.43 -23.06 19.88
N ASP A 914 22.29 -22.54 21.11
CA ASP A 914 21.43 -23.12 22.13
C ASP A 914 19.96 -22.93 21.82
N VAL A 915 19.17 -23.99 22.08
CA VAL A 915 17.73 -24.02 21.86
C VAL A 915 17.01 -24.37 23.15
N VAL A 916 16.15 -23.47 23.60
CA VAL A 916 15.21 -23.68 24.71
C VAL A 916 13.89 -24.22 24.15
N ILE A 917 13.36 -25.27 24.76
CA ILE A 917 12.10 -25.90 24.35
C ILE A 917 11.18 -25.95 25.56
N GLU A 918 10.14 -25.13 25.52
CA GLU A 918 9.13 -25.07 26.57
C GLU A 918 7.73 -25.50 26.11
N GLY A 919 6.97 -26.04 27.06
CA GLY A 919 5.62 -26.56 26.86
C GLY A 919 4.55 -25.67 27.49
N VAL A 920 3.33 -25.72 26.96
CA VAL A 920 2.20 -24.98 27.55
C VAL A 920 1.92 -25.49 28.98
N ASN A 921 1.95 -24.60 29.96
CA ASN A 921 1.83 -24.90 31.40
C ASN A 921 3.03 -25.68 31.99
N GLY A 922 4.26 -25.39 31.54
CA GLY A 922 5.52 -25.89 32.10
C GLY A 922 5.76 -25.39 33.52
N GLY A 923 5.76 -24.07 33.71
CA GLY A 923 5.81 -23.42 35.01
C GLY A 923 5.88 -21.91 34.85
N THR A 924 6.71 -21.24 35.65
CA THR A 924 7.21 -19.90 35.35
C THR A 924 8.72 -20.01 35.12
N ASP A 925 9.12 -19.92 33.86
CA ASP A 925 10.44 -20.34 33.42
C ASP A 925 11.35 -19.14 33.11
N VAL A 926 12.63 -19.28 33.41
CA VAL A 926 13.62 -18.20 33.31
C VAL A 926 14.74 -18.55 32.34
N VAL A 927 14.97 -17.70 31.35
CA VAL A 927 16.21 -17.71 30.55
C VAL A 927 17.19 -16.69 31.09
N ARG A 928 18.40 -17.14 31.40
CA ARG A 928 19.55 -16.31 31.78
C ARG A 928 20.57 -16.36 30.67
N THR A 929 20.83 -15.23 30.03
CA THR A 929 21.78 -15.19 28.90
C THR A 929 22.91 -14.21 29.13
N SER A 930 24.06 -14.48 28.51
CA SER A 930 25.16 -13.51 28.38
C SER A 930 25.40 -13.08 26.93
N LEU A 931 24.56 -13.55 26.00
CA LEU A 931 24.56 -13.14 24.59
C LEU A 931 24.10 -11.69 24.47
N SER A 932 24.65 -10.96 23.50
CA SER A 932 24.28 -9.56 23.27
C SER A 932 22.86 -9.38 22.73
N SER A 933 22.20 -10.45 22.30
CA SER A 933 20.81 -10.45 21.85
C SER A 933 20.19 -11.82 22.10
N TYR A 934 18.93 -11.85 22.52
CA TYR A 934 18.16 -13.07 22.70
C TYR A 934 16.65 -12.82 22.60
N ASP A 935 15.95 -13.71 21.90
CA ASP A 935 14.50 -13.70 21.75
C ASP A 935 13.91 -14.87 22.55
N LEU A 936 12.93 -14.61 23.41
CA LEU A 936 12.26 -15.66 24.17
C LEU A 936 11.48 -16.58 23.24
N THR A 937 11.66 -17.89 23.42
CA THR A 937 10.80 -18.90 22.82
C THR A 937 9.40 -18.87 23.44
N ASP A 938 8.40 -19.38 22.73
CA ASP A 938 7.03 -19.50 23.22
C ASP A 938 6.97 -20.18 24.60
N ASN A 939 6.07 -19.70 25.47
CA ASN A 939 5.78 -20.22 26.81
C ASN A 939 6.92 -20.03 27.85
N VAL A 940 7.89 -19.16 27.60
CA VAL A 940 8.86 -18.73 28.62
C VAL A 940 8.46 -17.35 29.14
N GLU A 941 8.48 -17.14 30.46
CA GLU A 941 7.99 -15.92 31.09
C GLU A 941 9.08 -14.92 31.51
N GLU A 942 10.32 -15.33 31.79
CA GLU A 942 11.36 -14.42 32.30
C GLU A 942 12.65 -14.46 31.47
N LEU A 943 13.17 -13.28 31.11
CA LEU A 943 14.45 -13.08 30.45
C LEU A 943 15.36 -12.22 31.31
N VAL A 944 16.53 -12.73 31.67
CA VAL A 944 17.52 -12.02 32.48
C VAL A 944 18.85 -11.95 31.77
N PHE A 945 19.28 -10.74 31.42
CA PHE A 945 20.63 -10.51 30.92
C PHE A 945 21.65 -10.56 32.07
N THR A 946 22.66 -11.39 31.91
CA THR A 946 23.75 -11.61 32.88
C THR A 946 25.12 -11.23 32.32
N GLY A 947 25.17 -10.77 31.07
CA GLY A 947 26.39 -10.36 30.39
C GLY A 947 26.85 -8.95 30.78
N ASN A 948 27.78 -8.43 29.97
CA ASN A 948 28.33 -7.09 30.11
C ASN A 948 28.15 -6.32 28.81
N GLY A 949 27.79 -5.03 28.89
CA GLY A 949 27.54 -4.20 27.72
C GLY A 949 26.06 -4.12 27.37
N SER A 950 25.77 -3.62 26.18
CA SER A 950 24.42 -3.49 25.64
C SER A 950 23.81 -4.84 25.26
N PHE A 951 22.50 -4.97 25.48
CA PHE A 951 21.69 -6.16 25.24
C PHE A 951 20.45 -5.82 24.42
N ILE A 952 20.04 -6.75 23.55
CA ILE A 952 18.74 -6.70 22.86
C ILE A 952 17.92 -7.89 23.35
N GLY A 953 16.87 -7.63 24.13
CA GLY A 953 16.00 -8.66 24.69
C GLY A 953 14.59 -8.55 24.14
N THR A 954 14.09 -9.60 23.51
CA THR A 954 12.74 -9.64 22.94
C THR A 954 11.89 -10.67 23.68
N GLY A 955 10.70 -10.28 24.10
CA GLY A 955 9.65 -11.13 24.65
C GLY A 955 8.95 -11.99 23.60
N ASN A 956 7.84 -12.59 24.02
CA ASN A 956 6.92 -13.38 23.21
C ASN A 956 5.47 -12.87 23.44
N ALA A 957 4.45 -13.61 23.01
CA ALA A 957 3.06 -13.15 23.05
C ALA A 957 2.35 -13.33 24.42
N ILE A 958 3.08 -13.67 25.49
CA ILE A 958 2.53 -13.81 26.85
C ILE A 958 3.19 -12.80 27.79
N ALA A 959 2.63 -12.64 29.00
CA ALA A 959 3.20 -11.76 30.01
C ALA A 959 4.65 -12.15 30.36
N ASN A 960 5.59 -11.26 30.04
CA ASN A 960 7.01 -11.46 30.25
C ASN A 960 7.59 -10.54 31.32
N THR A 961 8.69 -10.98 31.94
CA THR A 961 9.55 -10.14 32.78
C THR A 961 10.94 -10.11 32.17
N ILE A 962 11.34 -8.96 31.64
CA ILE A 962 12.62 -8.77 30.94
C ILE A 962 13.51 -7.84 31.75
N THR A 963 14.69 -8.31 32.13
CA THR A 963 15.69 -7.57 32.91
C THR A 963 16.96 -7.37 32.09
N GLY A 964 17.24 -6.11 31.75
CA GLY A 964 18.49 -5.64 31.18
C GLY A 964 19.65 -5.62 32.18
N GLY A 965 20.73 -4.95 31.78
CA GLY A 965 22.02 -4.98 32.45
C GLY A 965 22.55 -3.59 32.83
N SER A 966 23.78 -3.32 32.39
CA SER A 966 24.50 -2.08 32.72
C SER A 966 25.00 -1.33 31.48
N GLY A 967 24.56 -1.76 30.31
CA GLY A 967 24.81 -1.11 29.03
C GLY A 967 23.55 -0.41 28.55
N ASN A 968 23.59 0.12 27.34
CA ASN A 968 22.41 0.72 26.72
C ASN A 968 21.60 -0.41 26.07
N ASP A 969 20.50 -0.80 26.69
CA ASP A 969 19.76 -2.00 26.34
C ASP A 969 18.50 -1.67 25.53
N TYR A 970 18.08 -2.60 24.67
CA TYR A 970 16.85 -2.51 23.87
C TYR A 970 15.95 -3.67 24.29
N LEU A 971 14.85 -3.37 24.97
CA LEU A 971 13.93 -4.36 25.53
C LEU A 971 12.56 -4.21 24.88
N PHE A 972 12.03 -5.31 24.34
CA PHE A 972 10.73 -5.35 23.66
C PHE A 972 9.82 -6.39 24.33
N GLY A 973 8.65 -5.99 24.85
CA GLY A 973 7.67 -6.88 25.48
C GLY A 973 6.85 -7.68 24.46
N MET A 974 6.54 -7.05 23.32
CA MET A 974 5.72 -7.58 22.21
C MET A 974 4.23 -7.58 22.53
N GLY A 975 3.71 -8.60 23.17
CA GLY A 975 2.30 -8.61 23.56
C GLY A 975 2.12 -9.42 24.83
N GLY A 976 1.25 -9.00 25.73
CA GLY A 976 1.20 -9.58 27.07
C GLY A 976 0.92 -8.51 28.10
N ASN A 977 1.22 -8.76 29.37
CA ASN A 977 1.25 -7.70 30.36
C ASN A 977 2.64 -7.75 30.97
N ASP A 978 3.53 -6.91 30.46
CA ASP A 978 4.96 -7.12 30.56
C ASP A 978 5.60 -6.25 31.65
N GLN A 979 6.74 -6.71 32.15
CA GLN A 979 7.58 -5.98 33.09
C GLN A 979 8.99 -5.84 32.52
N LEU A 980 9.37 -4.62 32.15
CA LEU A 980 10.66 -4.34 31.53
C LEU A 980 11.52 -3.50 32.47
N PHE A 981 12.75 -3.94 32.73
CA PHE A 981 13.72 -3.25 33.59
C PHE A 981 15.01 -2.97 32.81
N GLY A 982 15.26 -1.71 32.42
CA GLY A 982 16.46 -1.30 31.67
C GLY A 982 17.73 -1.45 32.49
N GLY A 983 17.76 -0.82 33.67
CA GLY A 983 18.83 -0.99 34.65
C GLY A 983 19.73 0.23 34.72
N ILE A 984 20.98 0.10 34.24
CA ILE A 984 21.92 1.22 34.15
C ILE A 984 22.30 1.35 32.68
N GLY A 985 22.22 2.54 32.12
CA GLY A 985 22.43 2.73 30.69
C GLY A 985 21.48 3.78 30.17
N ASN A 986 21.64 4.14 28.91
CA ASN A 986 20.57 4.83 28.20
C ASN A 986 19.79 3.76 27.45
N ASP A 987 18.66 3.35 28.01
CA ASP A 987 17.93 2.18 27.58
C ASP A 987 16.73 2.57 26.70
N PHE A 988 16.32 1.66 25.83
CA PHE A 988 15.10 1.75 25.03
C PHE A 988 14.18 0.59 25.44
N LEU A 989 13.00 0.91 25.94
CA LEU A 989 12.01 -0.05 26.38
C LEU A 989 10.71 0.16 25.60
N ASP A 990 10.14 -0.92 25.08
CA ASP A 990 8.87 -0.92 24.35
C ASP A 990 7.99 -2.03 24.91
N GLY A 991 6.85 -1.67 25.53
CA GLY A 991 5.91 -2.61 26.14
C GLY A 991 5.19 -3.44 25.09
N GLY A 992 4.59 -2.77 24.11
CA GLY A 992 3.84 -3.41 23.02
C GLY A 992 2.34 -3.45 23.33
N ASP A 993 1.69 -4.58 23.06
CA ASP A 993 0.27 -4.75 23.36
C ASP A 993 0.05 -5.21 24.82
N GLY A 994 -0.82 -4.52 25.55
CA GLY A 994 -1.39 -4.94 26.83
C GLY A 994 -1.06 -3.99 27.98
N VAL A 995 -1.09 -4.46 29.23
CA VAL A 995 -0.92 -3.56 30.40
C VAL A 995 0.47 -3.74 30.98
N ASP A 996 1.36 -2.82 30.64
CA ASP A 996 2.79 -2.96 30.84
C ASP A 996 3.34 -2.09 31.97
N ASN A 997 4.49 -2.51 32.49
CA ASN A 997 5.23 -1.80 33.53
C ASN A 997 6.71 -1.67 33.14
N LEU A 998 7.09 -0.48 32.70
CA LEU A 998 8.42 -0.16 32.20
C LEU A 998 9.20 0.66 33.23
N GLN A 999 10.42 0.24 33.50
CA GLN A 999 11.34 0.95 34.38
C GLN A 999 12.70 1.14 33.68
N GLY A 1000 13.01 2.38 33.29
CA GLY A 1000 14.29 2.74 32.65
C GLY A 1000 15.47 2.54 33.59
N GLY A 1001 15.50 3.28 34.70
CA GLY A 1001 16.47 3.10 35.77
C GLY A 1001 17.45 4.26 35.89
N VAL A 1002 18.72 4.05 35.53
CA VAL A 1002 19.77 5.07 35.62
C VAL A 1002 20.37 5.33 34.25
N GLY A 1003 20.21 6.56 33.78
CA GLY A 1003 20.68 7.07 32.50
C GLY A 1003 19.51 7.74 31.79
N ASN A 1004 19.71 8.11 30.54
CA ASN A 1004 18.67 8.80 29.77
C ASN A 1004 17.91 7.77 28.95
N ASP A 1005 16.72 7.41 29.39
CA ASP A 1005 15.96 6.29 28.87
C ASP A 1005 14.84 6.74 27.93
N VAL A 1006 14.45 5.86 27.01
CA VAL A 1006 13.32 6.03 26.10
C VAL A 1006 12.34 4.90 26.35
N MET A 1007 11.10 5.23 26.69
CA MET A 1007 10.06 4.26 26.99
C MET A 1007 8.80 4.49 26.16
N ILE A 1008 8.29 3.41 25.59
CA ILE A 1008 7.04 3.33 24.87
C ILE A 1008 6.14 2.34 25.59
N GLY A 1009 4.97 2.77 26.06
CA GLY A 1009 3.95 1.90 26.65
C GLY A 1009 3.37 0.97 25.59
N GLY A 1010 2.72 1.56 24.60
CA GLY A 1010 2.10 0.84 23.50
C GLY A 1010 0.59 0.88 23.64
N ALA A 1011 -0.10 -0.23 23.41
CA ALA A 1011 -1.55 -0.27 23.52
C ALA A 1011 -1.98 -0.82 24.88
N GLY A 1012 -2.59 0.00 25.74
CA GLY A 1012 -3.19 -0.51 26.96
C GLY A 1012 -3.36 0.51 28.08
N ALA A 1013 -2.78 0.25 29.24
CA ALA A 1013 -2.96 1.14 30.39
C ALA A 1013 -1.73 1.01 31.28
N ASP A 1014 -0.69 1.70 30.87
CA ASP A 1014 0.67 1.33 31.21
C ASP A 1014 1.21 2.14 32.38
N THR A 1015 2.29 1.64 32.96
CA THR A 1015 3.04 2.34 34.01
C THR A 1015 4.48 2.49 33.57
N LEU A 1016 4.91 3.71 33.30
CA LEU A 1016 6.28 4.03 32.86
C LEU A 1016 6.99 4.83 33.95
N SER A 1017 8.21 4.42 34.29
CA SER A 1017 9.08 5.09 35.26
C SER A 1017 10.49 5.28 34.69
N GLY A 1018 10.87 6.53 34.40
CA GLY A 1018 12.20 6.89 33.88
C GLY A 1018 13.30 6.66 34.89
N GLY A 1019 13.23 7.35 36.03
CA GLY A 1019 14.13 7.12 37.14
C GLY A 1019 15.15 8.25 37.29
N SER A 1020 16.39 8.05 36.88
CA SER A 1020 17.46 9.04 37.04
C SER A 1020 18.15 9.32 35.72
N GLY A 1021 17.98 10.53 35.20
CA GLY A 1021 18.53 10.97 33.91
C GLY A 1021 17.47 11.79 33.20
N ASP A 1022 17.77 12.23 31.98
CA ASP A 1022 16.79 12.98 31.18
C ASP A 1022 16.04 11.96 30.31
N ASP A 1023 14.80 11.62 30.70
CA ASP A 1023 14.05 10.49 30.13
C ASP A 1023 12.97 10.94 29.13
N ILE A 1024 12.63 10.08 28.18
CA ILE A 1024 11.51 10.27 27.24
C ILE A 1024 10.48 9.16 27.46
N LEU A 1025 9.25 9.55 27.81
CA LEU A 1025 8.15 8.63 28.10
C LEU A 1025 7.00 8.91 27.14
N ASN A 1026 6.53 7.87 26.43
CA ASN A 1026 5.31 7.92 25.62
C ASN A 1026 4.41 6.74 26.00
N GLY A 1027 3.23 7.04 26.56
CA GLY A 1027 2.23 6.02 26.89
C GLY A 1027 1.58 5.39 25.65
N GLN A 1028 1.44 6.16 24.57
CA GLN A 1028 0.61 5.85 23.40
C GLN A 1028 -0.88 5.66 23.73
N GLU A 1029 -1.53 4.59 23.27
CA GLU A 1029 -2.98 4.41 23.42
C GLU A 1029 -3.28 3.87 24.81
N GLY A 1030 -4.11 4.57 25.58
CA GLY A 1030 -4.42 4.07 26.91
C GLY A 1030 -4.87 5.09 27.93
N ASN A 1031 -4.73 4.74 29.20
CA ASN A 1031 -4.80 5.74 30.27
C ASN A 1031 -3.65 5.43 31.22
N ASP A 1032 -2.54 6.15 31.01
CA ASP A 1032 -1.24 5.70 31.49
C ASP A 1032 -0.81 6.44 32.74
N ILE A 1033 0.12 5.84 33.47
CA ILE A 1033 0.79 6.41 34.63
C ILE A 1033 2.24 6.62 34.26
N LEU A 1034 2.64 7.88 34.14
CA LEU A 1034 3.99 8.25 33.73
C LEU A 1034 4.72 8.95 34.89
N ASP A 1035 5.94 8.53 35.20
CA ASP A 1035 6.82 9.16 36.19
C ASP A 1035 8.22 9.32 35.60
N GLY A 1036 8.59 10.54 35.23
CA GLY A 1036 9.94 10.83 34.70
C GLY A 1036 11.02 10.60 35.76
N GLY A 1037 10.71 10.86 37.04
CA GLY A 1037 11.66 10.68 38.13
C GLY A 1037 12.50 11.93 38.37
N THR A 1038 13.81 11.84 38.16
CA THR A 1038 14.73 12.97 38.35
C THR A 1038 15.50 13.26 37.07
N GLY A 1039 15.42 14.49 36.59
CA GLY A 1039 16.11 14.92 35.38
C GLY A 1039 15.37 16.07 34.75
N SER A 1040 15.60 16.28 33.46
CA SER A 1040 14.72 17.05 32.60
C SER A 1040 14.02 16.08 31.65
N ASP A 1041 12.79 15.72 31.98
CA ASP A 1041 12.08 14.63 31.31
C ASP A 1041 11.14 15.16 30.22
N ILE A 1042 10.85 14.32 29.24
CA ILE A 1042 9.92 14.59 28.14
C ILE A 1042 8.80 13.56 28.19
N PHE A 1043 7.56 14.03 28.23
CA PHE A 1043 6.37 13.20 28.08
C PHE A 1043 5.78 13.50 26.71
N ALA A 1044 5.81 12.53 25.80
CA ALA A 1044 5.37 12.68 24.42
C ALA A 1044 3.98 12.10 24.20
N PHE A 1045 3.19 12.73 23.33
CA PHE A 1045 1.80 12.36 23.08
C PHE A 1045 1.48 12.34 21.58
N GLY A 1046 0.87 11.25 21.11
CA GLY A 1046 0.24 11.11 19.79
C GLY A 1046 -1.28 11.27 19.87
N ALA A 1047 -1.99 11.11 18.75
CA ALA A 1047 -3.45 11.13 18.74
C ALA A 1047 -4.05 9.99 19.59
N ASN A 1048 -5.21 10.22 20.21
CA ASN A 1048 -5.94 9.23 21.01
C ASN A 1048 -5.19 8.70 22.26
N PHE A 1049 -4.31 9.51 22.85
CA PHE A 1049 -3.55 9.14 24.05
C PHE A 1049 -4.41 8.96 25.32
N GLY A 1050 -5.70 9.33 25.26
CA GLY A 1050 -6.64 9.07 26.36
C GLY A 1050 -6.44 9.94 27.61
N GLN A 1051 -6.42 9.34 28.80
CA GLN A 1051 -6.41 10.08 30.08
C GLN A 1051 -5.21 9.74 30.96
N ASP A 1052 -4.09 10.40 30.69
CA ASP A 1052 -2.83 10.10 31.35
C ASP A 1052 -2.63 10.84 32.66
N ARG A 1053 -1.80 10.25 33.51
CA ARG A 1053 -1.46 10.75 34.83
C ARG A 1053 0.05 10.83 34.97
N ILE A 1054 0.56 12.06 34.98
CA ILE A 1054 1.98 12.30 35.23
C ILE A 1054 2.20 12.61 36.71
N THR A 1055 3.11 11.88 37.33
CA THR A 1055 3.70 12.23 38.63
C THR A 1055 5.10 12.80 38.44
N GLY A 1056 5.58 13.59 39.41
CA GLY A 1056 6.95 14.10 39.37
C GLY A 1056 7.17 15.40 38.59
N PHE A 1057 6.29 15.75 37.64
CA PHE A 1057 6.46 16.89 36.72
C PHE A 1057 6.93 18.21 37.37
N ASP A 1058 8.14 18.67 37.04
CA ASP A 1058 8.74 19.93 37.48
C ASP A 1058 8.65 21.02 36.40
N SER A 1059 7.73 21.96 36.60
CA SER A 1059 7.58 23.14 35.72
C SER A 1059 8.56 24.28 36.05
N ASN A 1060 9.64 24.04 36.80
CA ASN A 1060 10.61 25.05 37.21
C ASN A 1060 11.87 25.03 36.32
N PRO A 1061 12.15 26.11 35.56
CA PRO A 1061 13.34 26.22 34.69
C PRO A 1061 14.70 26.10 35.39
N ASN A 1062 14.75 26.10 36.73
CA ASN A 1062 15.98 25.97 37.51
C ASN A 1062 16.12 24.61 38.22
N GLY A 1063 15.17 23.67 38.01
CA GLY A 1063 15.00 22.45 38.80
C GLY A 1063 15.31 21.12 38.11
N GLY A 1064 15.59 21.13 36.80
CA GLY A 1064 15.37 19.95 35.95
C GLY A 1064 13.94 20.07 35.43
N GLN A 1065 13.75 20.94 34.44
CA GLN A 1065 12.41 21.26 33.94
C GLN A 1065 11.94 20.12 33.03
N ASP A 1066 10.70 19.69 33.24
CA ASP A 1066 10.06 18.68 32.41
C ASP A 1066 9.21 19.33 31.32
N PHE A 1067 9.01 18.58 30.23
CA PHE A 1067 8.31 19.06 29.04
C PHE A 1067 7.20 18.09 28.60
N LEU A 1068 6.10 18.66 28.13
CA LEU A 1068 5.07 17.93 27.40
C LEU A 1068 5.28 18.15 25.90
N ASP A 1069 5.58 17.09 25.16
CA ASP A 1069 5.74 17.15 23.70
C ASP A 1069 4.40 16.85 23.00
N LEU A 1070 3.90 17.87 22.30
CA LEU A 1070 2.63 17.84 21.57
C LEU A 1070 2.82 17.98 20.05
N VAL A 1071 4.06 17.84 19.56
CA VAL A 1071 4.38 18.05 18.15
C VAL A 1071 3.64 17.05 17.25
N LEU A 1072 3.52 15.79 17.67
CA LEU A 1072 2.79 14.76 16.92
C LEU A 1072 1.27 14.98 16.88
N LEU A 1073 0.74 15.87 17.72
CA LEU A 1073 -0.67 16.31 17.69
C LEU A 1073 -0.90 17.51 16.75
N GLY A 1074 0.12 17.96 16.02
CA GLY A 1074 0.04 19.15 15.17
C GLY A 1074 -0.10 20.47 15.95
N ILE A 1075 0.17 20.46 17.26
CA ILE A 1075 0.04 21.64 18.12
C ILE A 1075 1.34 22.44 18.09
N ASN A 1076 1.24 23.67 17.59
CA ASN A 1076 2.34 24.62 17.49
C ASN A 1076 2.05 25.91 18.27
N ALA A 1077 3.02 26.81 18.34
CA ALA A 1077 2.88 28.07 19.07
C ALA A 1077 1.71 28.96 18.57
N GLY A 1078 1.32 28.82 17.29
CA GLY A 1078 0.23 29.57 16.67
C GLY A 1078 -1.17 29.08 17.04
N ASN A 1079 -1.33 27.77 17.23
CA ASN A 1079 -2.62 27.14 17.54
C ASN A 1079 -2.72 26.59 18.99
N PHE A 1080 -1.68 26.74 19.81
CA PHE A 1080 -1.66 26.25 21.19
C PHE A 1080 -2.86 26.73 22.03
N ALA A 1081 -3.19 28.02 21.94
CA ALA A 1081 -4.26 28.61 22.75
C ALA A 1081 -5.68 28.19 22.34
N SER A 1082 -5.87 27.72 21.10
CA SER A 1082 -7.15 27.18 20.62
C SER A 1082 -7.32 25.69 20.93
N ASN A 1083 -6.22 24.95 21.03
CA ASN A 1083 -6.23 23.49 21.16
C ASN A 1083 -5.95 22.98 22.57
N VAL A 1084 -5.28 23.78 23.41
CA VAL A 1084 -4.84 23.36 24.76
C VAL A 1084 -5.53 24.18 25.84
N SER A 1085 -6.23 23.51 26.75
CA SER A 1085 -6.85 24.11 27.94
C SER A 1085 -6.16 23.64 29.22
N ILE A 1086 -5.62 24.57 30.01
CA ILE A 1086 -4.93 24.28 31.28
C ILE A 1086 -5.82 24.74 32.45
N THR A 1087 -6.24 23.81 33.32
CA THR A 1087 -7.09 24.10 34.47
C THR A 1087 -6.56 23.47 35.76
N GLY A 1088 -6.91 24.06 36.91
CA GLY A 1088 -6.57 23.51 38.22
C GLY A 1088 -7.73 22.72 38.83
N ASN A 1089 -7.47 21.51 39.32
CA ASN A 1089 -8.47 20.69 40.00
C ASN A 1089 -7.88 19.99 41.24
N ASN A 1090 -8.38 20.33 42.43
CA ASN A 1090 -8.00 19.71 43.72
C ASN A 1090 -6.48 19.62 44.01
N GLY A 1091 -5.68 20.57 43.50
CA GLY A 1091 -4.23 20.60 43.68
C GLY A 1091 -3.42 19.91 42.57
N ASN A 1092 -4.09 19.43 41.53
CA ASN A 1092 -3.48 18.96 40.28
C ASN A 1092 -3.71 19.98 39.16
N THR A 1093 -2.88 19.93 38.13
CA THR A 1093 -3.12 20.59 36.84
C THR A 1093 -3.73 19.59 35.87
N ILE A 1094 -4.74 20.01 35.11
CA ILE A 1094 -5.33 19.23 34.01
C ILE A 1094 -5.07 20.00 32.72
N VAL A 1095 -4.36 19.36 31.79
CA VAL A 1095 -4.17 19.82 30.42
C VAL A 1095 -5.15 19.03 29.55
N THR A 1096 -6.03 19.72 28.82
CA THR A 1096 -7.05 19.10 27.96
C THR A 1096 -6.77 19.45 26.51
N ILE A 1097 -6.79 18.44 25.65
CA ILE A 1097 -6.53 18.52 24.21
C ILE A 1097 -7.59 17.68 23.51
N GLY A 1098 -8.51 18.32 22.77
CA GLY A 1098 -9.67 17.61 22.20
C GLY A 1098 -10.49 16.88 23.28
N THR A 1099 -10.58 15.55 23.18
CA THR A 1099 -11.23 14.66 24.16
C THR A 1099 -10.29 14.11 25.23
N ASP A 1100 -8.98 14.25 25.02
CA ASP A 1100 -7.93 13.62 25.82
C ASP A 1100 -7.42 14.56 26.92
N THR A 1101 -6.90 13.99 28.01
CA THR A 1101 -6.50 14.78 29.18
C THR A 1101 -5.23 14.28 29.84
N ILE A 1102 -4.31 15.19 30.14
CA ILE A 1102 -3.11 14.93 30.93
C ILE A 1102 -3.32 15.51 32.33
N THR A 1103 -3.26 14.66 33.35
CA THR A 1103 -3.33 15.08 34.76
C THR A 1103 -1.93 15.14 35.37
N LEU A 1104 -1.42 16.36 35.59
CA LEU A 1104 -0.17 16.59 36.34
C LEU A 1104 -0.47 16.58 37.85
N VAL A 1105 -0.09 15.49 38.51
CA VAL A 1105 -0.45 15.22 39.91
C VAL A 1105 0.39 16.08 40.86
N GLY A 1106 -0.28 16.88 41.70
CA GLY A 1106 0.39 17.73 42.69
C GLY A 1106 1.06 19.00 42.13
N VAL A 1107 0.92 19.26 40.83
CA VAL A 1107 1.44 20.47 40.17
C VAL A 1107 0.41 21.59 40.27
N ASN A 1108 0.88 22.82 40.52
CA ASN A 1108 0.01 23.98 40.56
C ASN A 1108 -0.18 24.56 39.14
N SER A 1109 -1.41 24.58 38.63
CA SER A 1109 -1.74 25.13 37.30
C SER A 1109 -1.19 26.52 36.98
N THR A 1110 -0.88 27.36 37.99
CA THR A 1110 -0.29 28.68 37.76
C THR A 1110 1.21 28.65 37.44
N THR A 1111 1.87 27.51 37.63
CA THR A 1111 3.31 27.35 37.34
C THR A 1111 3.56 26.77 35.96
N VAL A 1112 2.54 26.14 35.35
CA VAL A 1112 2.59 25.60 33.99
C VAL A 1112 2.25 26.70 32.99
N ASN A 1113 3.09 26.87 31.97
CA ASN A 1113 2.97 27.87 30.91
C ASN A 1113 3.44 27.27 29.58
N ILE A 1114 3.32 28.04 28.49
CA ILE A 1114 3.70 27.57 27.14
C ILE A 1114 5.17 27.11 27.03
N GLY A 1115 6.06 27.60 27.90
CA GLY A 1115 7.46 27.17 27.95
C GLY A 1115 7.71 25.81 28.61
N ASP A 1116 6.67 25.13 29.08
CA ASP A 1116 6.69 23.74 29.57
C ASP A 1116 6.25 22.74 28.48
N PHE A 1117 6.12 23.20 27.23
CA PHE A 1117 5.67 22.40 26.08
C PHE A 1117 6.67 22.46 24.93
N TYR A 1118 6.90 21.32 24.27
CA TYR A 1118 7.51 21.29 22.94
C TYR A 1118 6.40 21.39 21.89
N LEU A 1119 6.53 22.41 21.03
CA LEU A 1119 5.53 22.83 20.05
C LEU A 1119 6.11 22.97 18.62
N GLU A 1120 7.40 22.68 18.47
CA GLU A 1120 8.11 22.71 17.19
C GLU A 1120 9.15 21.58 17.20
N MET A 1121 9.25 20.86 16.08
CA MET A 1121 10.30 19.85 15.87
C MET A 1121 11.69 20.45 16.14
N PRO A 1122 12.50 19.89 17.05
CA PRO A 1122 13.86 20.35 17.25
C PRO A 1122 14.66 20.20 15.93
N THR A 1123 15.30 21.28 15.49
CA THR A 1123 16.11 21.32 14.24
C THR A 1123 17.25 20.30 14.15
N THR A 1124 17.49 19.49 15.18
CA THR A 1124 18.52 18.46 15.26
C THR A 1124 18.02 17.02 15.06
N LEU A 1125 16.71 16.78 14.90
CA LEU A 1125 16.12 15.43 14.88
C LEU A 1125 15.44 15.05 13.54
N ALA A 1126 15.72 15.79 12.48
CA ALA A 1126 15.12 15.59 11.14
C ALA A 1126 15.64 14.36 10.36
N SER A 1127 16.17 13.33 11.02
CA SER A 1127 16.56 12.10 10.32
C SER A 1127 16.50 10.89 11.24
N ASN A 1128 15.32 10.28 11.39
CA ASN A 1128 15.22 8.84 11.65
C ASN A 1128 13.93 8.29 11.03
N ASN A 1129 14.17 7.31 10.16
CA ASN A 1129 13.30 6.50 9.32
C ASN A 1129 11.94 6.10 9.92
N GLY A 1130 10.86 6.77 9.49
CA GLY A 1130 9.57 6.11 9.21
C GLY A 1130 8.77 5.48 10.36
N ASN A 1131 9.12 5.69 11.63
CA ASN A 1131 8.25 5.32 12.74
C ASN A 1131 7.71 6.58 13.42
N SER A 1132 6.42 6.84 13.25
CA SER A 1132 5.73 8.07 13.67
C SER A 1132 5.48 8.17 15.17
N SER A 1133 5.97 7.23 16.00
CA SER A 1133 5.58 7.13 17.40
C SER A 1133 6.57 7.71 18.42
N LEU A 1134 7.74 8.21 18.03
CA LEU A 1134 8.59 8.97 18.97
C LEU A 1134 9.59 9.90 18.26
N ILE A 1135 9.59 11.16 18.67
CA ILE A 1135 10.66 12.12 18.33
C ILE A 1135 11.89 11.72 19.18
N VAL A 1136 12.79 10.92 18.59
CA VAL A 1136 14.16 10.69 19.11
C VAL A 1136 14.97 11.95 18.94
#